data_AF-A0A8C0JAD5-F1
#
_entry.id   AF-A0A8C0JAD5-F1
#
_cell.length_a   1.000
_cell.length_b   1.000
_cell.length_c   1.000
_cell.angle_alpha   90.00
_cell.angle_beta   90.00
_cell.angle_gamma   90.00
#
_symmetry.space_group_name_H-M   'P 1'
#
loop_
_entity.id
_entity.type
_entity.pdbx_description
1 polymer ?
#
loop_
_entity_poly.entity_id
_entity_poly.type
_entity_poly.pdbx_seq_one_letter_code
_entity_poly.pdbx_strand_id
1 'polypeptide(L)'
;MSRKGSKETKKANISSSLESEDISLETTVPTDDISSSEEREGTTKITRQLIERKELLHNLQLLKIELSQRNLMIDNLKVEYLTKIEELEEKLNDTIHQKQLLSLRLDNQLALQQEDARKHQELMKQEMETILMRQKQLEETNHQLRERAGDIRRSLRDLELTEDYYEKLKSLSEDELSIPEYVSIRFYEVVHPLRKEVNELQMRKDSLSEDLNYYKSQLKCVMESYEDERRSRSELEVRCQRLTLELADTKQMIQQGDYRQENYDKVKRERDAFEHELSELRRKYEILEVSHKAQARERNDLSKELATLQQSVNLLQKDKDYLNRQNMELSVRCAHEEDRLERLQIQLEDAKKAREEMYEKYVTSRDHYKTEYENKLRDELEQIRLKTNQEIEQLRSTSKEMYERENRNLREARDNAVAEKERAVVAEKDALGKYEHLLEHINKCLTMPEAIKDSLFVVDQPGQRLWGGALPREPTVGHHHHRCFTSRMGSTSATMFRPILCDGVPSSHKPIRTASGSEHLFPFLLLIRDKMVQILTDSVICMFYINRQGGAQSHSLCVEAMHVWQWCMKHNAMADTLSRKFYQDHKWELNTPVILDVFRMWQFPMIDLFATAQNTKCLQFCSRAFLIKWNTSLLYTFPSTPPFLAHVLHKIRQDRSRVILIAPEPQQTWYLYPLHMAVYTPYTLPLLPQLLLQDAGCVIHLDPQ
;
A
#
# COMPACT_ATOMS: atom_id res chain seq x y z
N MET A 1 -13.50 -36.94 -50.93
CA MET A 1 -13.07 -36.99 -52.36
C MET A 1 -12.57 -38.40 -52.68
N SER A 2 -12.16 -38.67 -53.93
CA SER A 2 -12.03 -40.00 -54.53
C SER A 2 -10.80 -40.84 -54.09
N ARG A 3 -10.87 -42.15 -54.43
CA ARG A 3 -9.82 -43.20 -54.51
C ARG A 3 -9.49 -43.97 -53.22
N LYS A 4 -9.04 -45.25 -53.25
CA LYS A 4 -9.23 -46.47 -54.11
C LYS A 4 -8.04 -47.41 -53.85
N GLY A 5 -8.29 -48.61 -53.31
CA GLY A 5 -7.26 -49.66 -53.07
C GLY A 5 -7.90 -51.04 -52.96
N SER A 6 -7.23 -52.11 -53.42
CA SER A 6 -7.89 -53.40 -53.70
C SER A 6 -6.94 -54.59 -53.87
N LYS A 7 -7.27 -55.74 -53.23
CA LYS A 7 -7.00 -57.18 -53.56
C LYS A 7 -7.56 -58.01 -52.39
N GLU A 8 -8.39 -59.05 -52.57
CA GLU A 8 -8.09 -60.43 -53.03
C GLU A 8 -7.06 -61.17 -52.12
N THR A 9 -7.26 -62.43 -51.70
CA THR A 9 -7.73 -63.62 -52.47
C THR A 9 -8.47 -64.72 -51.66
N LYS A 10 -9.46 -65.40 -52.31
CA LYS A 10 -9.73 -66.88 -52.44
C LYS A 10 -9.45 -67.82 -51.23
N LYS A 11 -10.25 -68.83 -50.82
CA LYS A 11 -11.21 -69.82 -51.43
C LYS A 11 -12.24 -70.22 -50.31
N ALA A 12 -13.52 -70.60 -50.46
CA ALA A 12 -14.33 -71.44 -51.37
C ALA A 12 -14.89 -72.73 -50.69
N ASN A 13 -16.22 -72.75 -50.43
CA ASN A 13 -17.19 -73.88 -50.36
C ASN A 13 -16.98 -74.96 -49.24
N ILE A 14 -17.91 -75.86 -48.85
CA ILE A 14 -19.18 -76.47 -49.37
C ILE A 14 -20.11 -76.70 -48.12
N SER A 15 -21.38 -76.26 -48.02
CA SER A 15 -22.70 -76.84 -48.43
C SER A 15 -23.15 -78.20 -47.84
N SER A 16 -24.48 -78.35 -47.63
CA SER A 16 -25.29 -79.54 -47.16
C SER A 16 -24.99 -80.09 -45.75
N SER A 17 -25.94 -80.49 -44.87
CA SER A 17 -27.35 -80.95 -44.94
C SER A 17 -27.55 -82.45 -45.22
N LEU A 18 -28.04 -83.20 -44.21
CA LEU A 18 -29.14 -84.19 -44.31
C LEU A 18 -29.48 -84.83 -42.93
N GLU A 19 -30.70 -85.37 -42.83
CA GLU A 19 -31.21 -86.22 -41.74
C GLU A 19 -31.14 -87.71 -42.15
N SER A 20 -31.14 -88.65 -41.20
CA SER A 20 -31.74 -90.00 -41.35
C SER A 20 -31.66 -90.82 -40.05
N GLU A 21 -32.70 -91.59 -39.77
CA GLU A 21 -32.74 -92.67 -38.78
C GLU A 21 -32.58 -94.05 -39.47
N ASP A 22 -32.88 -95.12 -38.72
CA ASP A 22 -33.34 -96.45 -39.16
C ASP A 22 -32.40 -97.67 -39.42
N ILE A 23 -32.57 -98.66 -38.52
CA ILE A 23 -32.97 -100.08 -38.74
C ILE A 23 -32.06 -101.04 -39.56
N SER A 24 -31.55 -102.08 -38.86
CA SER A 24 -31.78 -103.54 -39.14
C SER A 24 -30.96 -104.40 -38.14
N LEU A 25 -31.56 -105.23 -37.27
CA LEU A 25 -31.96 -106.65 -37.48
C LEU A 25 -30.75 -107.56 -37.82
N GLU A 26 -30.40 -108.68 -37.16
CA GLU A 26 -31.06 -109.81 -36.45
C GLU A 26 -30.41 -111.12 -37.02
N THR A 27 -30.77 -112.31 -36.52
CA THR A 27 -30.32 -113.68 -36.91
C THR A 27 -29.00 -114.16 -36.25
N THR A 28 -28.86 -115.42 -35.80
CA THR A 28 -29.82 -116.57 -35.77
C THR A 28 -29.56 -117.52 -34.59
N VAL A 29 -30.64 -118.12 -34.06
CA VAL A 29 -30.62 -119.36 -33.23
C VAL A 29 -30.37 -120.57 -34.16
N PRO A 30 -29.78 -121.71 -33.71
CA PRO A 30 -30.63 -122.81 -33.24
C PRO A 30 -29.98 -123.81 -32.24
N THR A 31 -30.69 -124.16 -31.16
CA THR A 31 -30.91 -125.56 -30.73
C THR A 31 -31.99 -125.59 -29.65
N ASP A 32 -33.16 -126.09 -30.01
CA ASP A 32 -34.25 -126.46 -29.09
C ASP A 32 -34.91 -127.76 -29.60
N ASP A 33 -35.82 -128.31 -28.80
CA ASP A 33 -36.71 -129.44 -29.10
C ASP A 33 -36.08 -130.81 -29.43
N ILE A 34 -35.94 -131.62 -28.37
CA ILE A 34 -36.36 -133.03 -28.43
C ILE A 34 -37.51 -133.21 -27.44
N SER A 35 -38.73 -132.95 -27.91
CA SER A 35 -39.95 -133.25 -27.16
C SER A 35 -40.34 -134.74 -27.25
N SER A 36 -41.34 -135.13 -26.48
CA SER A 36 -41.72 -136.51 -26.19
C SER A 36 -42.57 -137.20 -27.28
N SER A 37 -42.64 -138.54 -27.17
CA SER A 37 -43.74 -139.43 -27.62
C SER A 37 -43.76 -139.96 -29.06
N GLU A 38 -43.44 -141.25 -29.16
CA GLU A 38 -44.13 -142.33 -29.90
C GLU A 38 -44.31 -142.25 -31.44
N GLU A 39 -43.83 -143.23 -32.23
CA GLU A 39 -44.35 -144.61 -32.43
C GLU A 39 -45.74 -144.66 -33.10
N ARG A 40 -46.02 -145.42 -34.18
CA ARG A 40 -45.39 -146.64 -34.77
C ARG A 40 -45.63 -146.76 -36.28
N GLU A 41 -44.85 -147.60 -36.99
CA GLU A 41 -45.40 -148.48 -38.05
C GLU A 41 -44.42 -149.60 -38.53
N GLY A 42 -44.95 -150.78 -38.90
CA GLY A 42 -44.31 -151.79 -39.77
C GLY A 42 -43.15 -152.67 -39.22
N THR A 43 -42.83 -153.79 -39.89
CA THR A 43 -41.75 -154.73 -39.47
C THR A 43 -40.93 -155.40 -40.61
N THR A 44 -39.58 -155.40 -40.48
CA THR A 44 -38.51 -156.16 -41.23
C THR A 44 -38.04 -155.61 -42.62
N LYS A 45 -36.86 -155.90 -43.23
CA LYS A 45 -35.70 -156.82 -42.94
C LYS A 45 -34.31 -156.31 -43.46
N ILE A 46 -33.30 -157.16 -43.81
CA ILE A 46 -31.83 -156.88 -43.65
C ILE A 46 -30.88 -157.48 -44.76
N THR A 47 -29.73 -156.84 -45.15
CA THR A 47 -28.40 -157.51 -45.51
C THR A 47 -27.13 -156.63 -45.83
N ARG A 48 -25.94 -157.28 -45.74
CA ARG A 48 -24.54 -157.06 -46.27
C ARG A 48 -23.68 -155.77 -46.07
N GLN A 49 -24.18 -154.53 -45.95
CA GLN A 49 -23.38 -153.27 -46.13
C GLN A 49 -22.33 -152.89 -45.02
N LEU A 50 -21.47 -153.81 -44.55
CA LEU A 50 -20.77 -153.65 -43.26
C LEU A 50 -19.23 -153.57 -43.24
N ILE A 51 -18.51 -154.00 -44.29
CA ILE A 51 -17.03 -154.17 -44.19
C ILE A 51 -16.24 -152.98 -44.75
N GLU A 52 -16.46 -152.58 -46.01
CA GLU A 52 -15.84 -151.38 -46.62
C GLU A 52 -16.11 -150.12 -45.79
N ARG A 53 -17.26 -150.11 -45.11
CA ARG A 53 -17.67 -149.11 -44.11
C ARG A 53 -16.61 -148.87 -43.02
N LYS A 54 -15.82 -149.87 -42.60
CA LYS A 54 -14.83 -149.73 -41.52
C LYS A 54 -13.55 -149.02 -41.94
N GLU A 55 -13.03 -149.30 -43.13
CA GLU A 55 -11.76 -148.73 -43.60
C GLU A 55 -11.94 -147.26 -44.00
N LEU A 56 -13.04 -146.97 -44.69
CA LEU A 56 -13.49 -145.60 -44.94
C LEU A 56 -13.71 -144.82 -43.63
N LEU A 57 -14.26 -145.44 -42.58
CA LEU A 57 -14.45 -144.79 -41.27
C LEU A 57 -13.13 -144.34 -40.63
N HIS A 58 -12.01 -145.06 -40.82
CA HIS A 58 -10.73 -144.66 -40.21
C HIS A 58 -10.09 -143.45 -40.92
N ASN A 59 -10.05 -143.45 -42.25
CA ASN A 59 -9.57 -142.29 -43.01
C ASN A 59 -10.46 -141.05 -42.78
N LEU A 60 -11.77 -141.26 -42.63
CA LEU A 60 -12.74 -140.21 -42.28
C LEU A 60 -12.54 -139.73 -40.82
N GLN A 61 -12.07 -140.58 -39.89
CA GLN A 61 -11.64 -140.14 -38.56
C GLN A 61 -10.37 -139.28 -38.60
N LEU A 62 -9.34 -139.67 -39.36
CA LEU A 62 -8.12 -138.86 -39.53
C LEU A 62 -8.43 -137.49 -40.13
N LEU A 63 -9.19 -137.46 -41.23
CA LEU A 63 -9.64 -136.21 -41.85
C LEU A 63 -10.52 -135.38 -40.90
N LYS A 64 -11.35 -135.99 -40.05
CA LYS A 64 -12.09 -135.27 -39.00
C LYS A 64 -11.17 -134.65 -37.95
N ILE A 65 -10.08 -135.32 -37.57
CA ILE A 65 -9.10 -134.77 -36.62
C ILE A 65 -8.37 -133.59 -37.27
N GLU A 66 -7.83 -133.74 -38.48
CA GLU A 66 -7.20 -132.64 -39.21
C GLU A 66 -8.16 -131.45 -39.42
N LEU A 67 -9.40 -131.71 -39.84
CA LEU A 67 -10.42 -130.68 -40.03
C LEU A 67 -10.78 -130.00 -38.70
N SER A 68 -10.85 -130.75 -37.58
CA SER A 68 -11.05 -130.16 -36.24
C SER A 68 -9.86 -129.29 -35.80
N GLN A 69 -8.63 -129.67 -36.12
CA GLN A 69 -7.43 -128.88 -35.83
C GLN A 69 -7.35 -127.62 -36.71
N ARG A 70 -7.73 -127.73 -37.99
CA ARG A 70 -7.86 -126.59 -38.90
C ARG A 70 -8.97 -125.64 -38.47
N ASN A 71 -10.12 -126.14 -38.05
CA ASN A 71 -11.19 -125.32 -37.48
C ASN A 71 -10.74 -124.63 -36.19
N LEU A 72 -10.14 -125.34 -35.24
CA LEU A 72 -9.63 -124.75 -34.01
C LEU A 72 -8.57 -123.67 -34.28
N MET A 73 -7.69 -123.87 -35.27
CA MET A 73 -6.73 -122.84 -35.69
C MET A 73 -7.40 -121.65 -36.40
N ILE A 74 -8.44 -121.88 -37.20
CA ILE A 74 -9.27 -120.82 -37.79
C ILE A 74 -10.01 -120.04 -36.70
N ASP A 75 -10.54 -120.70 -35.69
CA ASP A 75 -11.31 -120.08 -34.60
C ASP A 75 -10.39 -119.33 -33.63
N ASN A 76 -9.19 -119.84 -33.35
CA ASN A 76 -8.14 -119.07 -32.66
C ASN A 76 -7.78 -117.80 -33.47
N LEU A 77 -7.55 -117.91 -34.78
CA LEU A 77 -7.28 -116.76 -35.64
C LEU A 77 -8.46 -115.77 -35.68
N LYS A 78 -9.71 -116.24 -35.67
CA LYS A 78 -10.89 -115.35 -35.52
C LYS A 78 -10.86 -114.60 -34.19
N VAL A 79 -10.55 -115.26 -33.07
CA VAL A 79 -10.45 -114.62 -31.76
C VAL A 79 -9.29 -113.62 -31.72
N GLU A 80 -8.13 -113.95 -32.29
CA GLU A 80 -7.01 -113.02 -32.47
C GLU A 80 -7.40 -111.81 -33.34
N TYR A 81 -8.15 -111.99 -34.43
CA TYR A 81 -8.62 -110.87 -35.26
C TYR A 81 -9.74 -110.07 -34.62
N LEU A 82 -10.67 -110.68 -33.89
CA LEU A 82 -11.77 -110.01 -33.18
C LEU A 82 -11.22 -109.16 -32.03
N THR A 83 -10.38 -109.74 -31.17
CA THR A 83 -9.68 -108.97 -30.13
C THR A 83 -8.80 -107.88 -30.73
N LYS A 84 -8.26 -108.07 -31.95
CA LYS A 84 -7.52 -107.01 -32.66
C LYS A 84 -8.39 -105.91 -33.25
N ILE A 85 -9.64 -106.21 -33.63
CA ILE A 85 -10.64 -105.22 -34.02
C ILE A 85 -11.08 -104.42 -32.79
N GLU A 86 -11.43 -105.08 -31.69
CA GLU A 86 -11.76 -104.45 -30.40
C GLU A 86 -10.61 -103.52 -29.92
N GLU A 87 -9.37 -104.01 -29.96
CA GLU A 87 -8.15 -103.21 -29.69
C GLU A 87 -8.01 -101.96 -30.59
N LEU A 88 -8.49 -102.00 -31.82
CA LEU A 88 -8.38 -100.91 -32.79
C LEU A 88 -9.57 -99.94 -32.69
N GLU A 89 -10.75 -100.45 -32.36
CA GLU A 89 -11.95 -99.64 -32.08
C GLU A 89 -11.80 -98.89 -30.75
N GLU A 90 -11.23 -99.50 -29.71
CA GLU A 90 -10.86 -98.82 -28.46
C GLU A 90 -9.88 -97.68 -28.74
N LYS A 91 -8.80 -97.94 -29.51
CA LYS A 91 -7.81 -96.91 -29.91
C LYS A 91 -8.41 -95.84 -30.82
N LEU A 92 -9.39 -96.17 -31.66
CA LEU A 92 -10.11 -95.21 -32.48
C LEU A 92 -10.99 -94.30 -31.61
N ASN A 93 -11.72 -94.88 -30.65
CA ASN A 93 -12.53 -94.12 -29.70
C ASN A 93 -11.68 -93.22 -28.80
N ASP A 94 -10.53 -93.72 -28.31
CA ASP A 94 -9.54 -92.94 -27.57
C ASP A 94 -9.02 -91.75 -28.39
N THR A 95 -8.61 -91.98 -29.65
CA THR A 95 -8.10 -90.89 -30.50
C THR A 95 -9.18 -89.91 -30.93
N ILE A 96 -10.44 -90.34 -31.09
CA ILE A 96 -11.60 -89.47 -31.26
C ILE A 96 -11.84 -88.62 -30.00
N HIS A 97 -11.82 -89.22 -28.80
CA HIS A 97 -12.03 -88.50 -27.55
C HIS A 97 -10.89 -87.50 -27.27
N GLN A 98 -9.63 -87.89 -27.51
CA GLN A 98 -8.47 -86.99 -27.46
C GLN A 98 -8.61 -85.84 -28.45
N LYS A 99 -9.05 -86.09 -29.69
CA LYS A 99 -9.33 -85.04 -30.68
C LYS A 99 -10.44 -84.09 -30.23
N GLN A 100 -11.54 -84.61 -29.67
CA GLN A 100 -12.63 -83.79 -29.12
C GLN A 100 -12.13 -82.92 -27.96
N LEU A 101 -11.38 -83.50 -27.02
CA LEU A 101 -10.80 -82.78 -25.89
C LEU A 101 -9.79 -81.70 -26.33
N LEU A 102 -9.00 -81.97 -27.38
CA LEU A 102 -8.08 -80.99 -27.97
C LEU A 102 -8.81 -79.88 -28.73
N SER A 103 -9.90 -80.18 -29.44
CA SER A 103 -10.77 -79.15 -30.03
C SER A 103 -11.34 -78.27 -28.94
N LEU A 104 -12.03 -78.84 -27.94
CA LEU A 104 -12.62 -78.09 -26.83
C LEU A 104 -11.58 -77.24 -26.07
N ARG A 105 -10.32 -77.71 -25.93
CA ARG A 105 -9.23 -76.89 -25.38
C ARG A 105 -8.86 -75.72 -26.28
N LEU A 106 -8.72 -75.93 -27.59
CA LEU A 106 -8.42 -74.88 -28.56
C LEU A 106 -9.57 -73.88 -28.70
N ASP A 107 -10.80 -74.34 -28.77
CA ASP A 107 -12.02 -73.54 -28.87
C ASP A 107 -12.20 -72.67 -27.61
N ASN A 108 -11.97 -73.22 -26.41
CA ASN A 108 -11.92 -72.43 -25.16
C ASN A 108 -10.75 -71.44 -25.14
N GLN A 109 -9.56 -71.82 -25.64
CA GLN A 109 -8.40 -70.91 -25.69
C GLN A 109 -8.64 -69.74 -26.67
N LEU A 110 -9.28 -70.00 -27.81
CA LEU A 110 -9.69 -68.98 -28.78
C LEU A 110 -10.81 -68.10 -28.22
N ALA A 111 -11.77 -68.65 -27.48
CA ALA A 111 -12.80 -67.88 -26.80
C ALA A 111 -12.20 -66.93 -25.76
N LEU A 112 -11.29 -67.42 -24.90
CA LEU A 112 -10.57 -66.60 -23.92
C LEU A 112 -9.74 -65.50 -24.60
N GLN A 113 -8.98 -65.82 -25.66
CA GLN A 113 -8.22 -64.81 -26.41
C GLN A 113 -9.12 -63.76 -27.08
N GLN A 114 -10.31 -64.13 -27.56
CA GLN A 114 -11.28 -63.18 -28.11
C GLN A 114 -11.91 -62.32 -27.00
N GLU A 115 -12.21 -62.88 -25.84
CA GLU A 115 -12.78 -62.15 -24.70
C GLU A 115 -11.75 -61.15 -24.13
N ASP A 116 -10.51 -61.58 -23.96
CA ASP A 116 -9.44 -60.70 -23.50
C ASP A 116 -9.09 -59.63 -24.53
N ALA A 117 -9.11 -59.94 -25.83
CA ALA A 117 -8.96 -58.93 -26.88
C ALA A 117 -10.10 -57.88 -26.85
N ARG A 118 -11.35 -58.29 -26.55
CA ARG A 118 -12.47 -57.37 -26.35
C ARG A 118 -12.27 -56.50 -25.11
N LYS A 119 -11.89 -57.08 -23.96
CA LYS A 119 -11.57 -56.32 -22.73
C LYS A 119 -10.47 -55.28 -22.96
N HIS A 120 -9.40 -55.64 -23.69
CA HIS A 120 -8.33 -54.69 -24.03
C HIS A 120 -8.82 -53.57 -24.97
N GLN A 121 -9.69 -53.87 -25.94
CA GLN A 121 -10.31 -52.87 -26.80
C GLN A 121 -11.27 -51.95 -26.03
N GLU A 122 -12.04 -52.49 -25.09
CA GLU A 122 -12.95 -51.72 -24.22
C GLU A 122 -12.17 -50.81 -23.26
N LEU A 123 -11.09 -51.30 -22.64
CA LEU A 123 -10.19 -50.50 -21.81
C LEU A 123 -9.52 -49.39 -22.63
N MET A 124 -8.93 -49.70 -23.78
CA MET A 124 -8.35 -48.67 -24.67
C MET A 124 -9.39 -47.64 -25.14
N LYS A 125 -10.65 -48.05 -25.32
CA LYS A 125 -11.75 -47.13 -25.65
C LYS A 125 -12.10 -46.22 -24.47
N GLN A 126 -12.15 -46.74 -23.24
CA GLN A 126 -12.39 -45.95 -22.03
C GLN A 126 -11.24 -44.97 -21.72
N GLU A 127 -9.99 -45.41 -21.91
CA GLU A 127 -8.80 -44.55 -21.82
C GLU A 127 -8.83 -43.45 -22.89
N MET A 128 -9.12 -43.80 -24.14
CA MET A 128 -9.26 -42.83 -25.24
C MET A 128 -10.39 -41.82 -24.98
N GLU A 129 -11.55 -42.27 -24.50
CA GLU A 129 -12.67 -41.39 -24.13
C GLU A 129 -12.29 -40.45 -22.97
N THR A 130 -11.53 -40.94 -21.99
CA THR A 130 -10.99 -40.13 -20.89
C THR A 130 -9.98 -39.09 -21.38
N ILE A 131 -9.07 -39.48 -22.28
CA ILE A 131 -8.07 -38.59 -22.90
C ILE A 131 -8.76 -37.52 -23.75
N LEU A 132 -9.76 -37.89 -24.57
CA LEU A 132 -10.53 -36.96 -25.40
C LEU A 132 -11.35 -35.97 -24.55
N MET A 133 -11.99 -36.44 -23.47
CA MET A 133 -12.67 -35.55 -22.52
C MET A 133 -11.69 -34.59 -21.84
N ARG A 134 -10.49 -35.05 -21.47
CA ARG A 134 -9.46 -34.19 -20.88
C ARG A 134 -8.88 -33.20 -21.89
N GLN A 135 -8.67 -33.61 -23.15
CA GLN A 135 -8.27 -32.73 -24.24
C GLN A 135 -9.32 -31.64 -24.46
N LYS A 136 -10.61 -31.99 -24.53
CA LYS A 136 -11.70 -31.04 -24.69
C LYS A 136 -11.74 -29.98 -23.57
N GLN A 137 -11.57 -30.40 -22.30
CA GLN A 137 -11.44 -29.46 -21.18
C GLN A 137 -10.24 -28.52 -21.32
N LEU A 138 -9.10 -29.04 -21.79
CA LEU A 138 -7.89 -28.23 -22.01
C LEU A 138 -8.06 -27.28 -23.21
N GLU A 139 -8.79 -27.66 -24.24
CA GLU A 139 -9.11 -26.79 -25.38
C GLU A 139 -10.11 -25.68 -24.98
N GLU A 140 -11.16 -26.02 -24.23
CA GLU A 140 -12.14 -25.07 -23.69
C GLU A 140 -11.49 -24.04 -22.75
N THR A 141 -10.62 -24.50 -21.83
CA THR A 141 -9.89 -23.58 -20.93
C THR A 141 -8.83 -22.75 -21.66
N ASN A 142 -8.13 -23.31 -22.66
CA ASN A 142 -7.20 -22.56 -23.51
C ASN A 142 -7.96 -21.50 -24.36
N HIS A 143 -9.17 -21.79 -24.81
CA HIS A 143 -10.04 -20.81 -25.47
C HIS A 143 -10.40 -19.66 -24.53
N GLN A 144 -10.92 -19.94 -23.33
CA GLN A 144 -11.25 -18.93 -22.33
C GLN A 144 -10.04 -18.06 -21.93
N LEU A 145 -8.85 -18.67 -21.83
CA LEU A 145 -7.60 -17.93 -21.56
C LEU A 145 -7.20 -17.03 -22.75
N ARG A 146 -7.40 -17.45 -23.99
CA ARG A 146 -7.19 -16.60 -25.19
C ARG A 146 -8.19 -15.45 -25.26
N GLU A 147 -9.45 -15.68 -24.88
CA GLU A 147 -10.48 -14.64 -24.80
C GLU A 147 -10.12 -13.60 -23.74
N ARG A 148 -9.82 -14.02 -22.49
CA ARG A 148 -9.38 -13.12 -21.41
C ARG A 148 -8.10 -12.35 -21.75
N ALA A 149 -7.13 -13.01 -22.40
CA ALA A 149 -5.94 -12.32 -22.92
C ALA A 149 -6.27 -11.39 -24.10
N GLY A 150 -7.39 -11.61 -24.81
CA GLY A 150 -7.97 -10.68 -25.78
C GLY A 150 -8.69 -9.49 -25.12
N ASP A 151 -9.39 -9.71 -24.00
CA ASP A 151 -10.01 -8.65 -23.19
C ASP A 151 -8.95 -7.70 -22.64
N ILE A 152 -7.90 -8.24 -22.00
CA ILE A 152 -6.78 -7.45 -21.47
C ILE A 152 -6.10 -6.64 -22.58
N ARG A 153 -5.86 -7.23 -23.77
CA ARG A 153 -5.34 -6.51 -24.95
C ARG A 153 -6.33 -5.51 -25.59
N ARG A 154 -7.60 -5.53 -25.20
CA ARG A 154 -8.60 -4.52 -25.59
C ARG A 154 -8.68 -3.39 -24.57
N SER A 155 -8.63 -3.69 -23.27
CA SER A 155 -8.58 -2.66 -22.21
C SER A 155 -7.27 -1.87 -22.19
N LEU A 156 -6.15 -2.47 -22.62
CA LEU A 156 -4.84 -1.79 -22.71
C LEU A 156 -4.66 -0.90 -23.96
N ARG A 157 -5.75 -0.43 -24.58
CA ARG A 157 -5.69 0.48 -25.74
C ARG A 157 -5.73 1.95 -25.35
N ASP A 158 -6.64 2.29 -24.44
CA ASP A 158 -7.00 3.66 -24.11
C ASP A 158 -6.47 4.01 -22.70
N LEU A 159 -5.14 4.16 -22.60
CA LEU A 159 -4.38 4.32 -21.35
C LEU A 159 -4.14 5.79 -20.94
N GLU A 160 -4.99 6.72 -21.40
CA GLU A 160 -4.78 8.15 -21.15
C GLU A 160 -5.32 8.59 -19.77
N LEU A 161 -4.42 8.74 -18.80
CA LEU A 161 -4.73 9.31 -17.49
C LEU A 161 -4.65 10.84 -17.47
N THR A 162 -5.52 11.46 -16.68
CA THR A 162 -5.33 12.83 -16.19
C THR A 162 -4.44 12.85 -14.94
N GLU A 163 -3.78 13.98 -14.69
CA GLU A 163 -2.88 14.17 -13.54
C GLU A 163 -3.59 13.89 -12.20
N ASP A 164 -4.81 14.42 -12.03
CA ASP A 164 -5.71 14.19 -10.89
C ASP A 164 -6.10 12.73 -10.65
N TYR A 165 -5.97 11.85 -11.65
CA TYR A 165 -6.34 10.44 -11.56
C TYR A 165 -5.09 9.54 -11.43
N TYR A 166 -3.99 9.93 -12.07
CA TYR A 166 -2.67 9.34 -11.85
C TYR A 166 -2.24 9.45 -10.37
N GLU A 167 -2.33 10.62 -9.74
CA GLU A 167 -1.95 10.77 -8.32
C GLU A 167 -2.86 9.95 -7.37
N LYS A 168 -4.14 9.74 -7.74
CA LYS A 168 -5.06 8.85 -6.99
C LYS A 168 -4.65 7.39 -7.13
N LEU A 169 -4.44 6.89 -8.35
CA LEU A 169 -4.03 5.51 -8.60
C LEU A 169 -2.64 5.21 -8.00
N LYS A 170 -1.74 6.18 -8.02
CA LYS A 170 -0.40 6.09 -7.41
C LYS A 170 -0.40 5.98 -5.88
N SER A 171 -1.49 6.33 -5.22
CA SER A 171 -1.64 6.18 -3.76
C SER A 171 -2.07 4.77 -3.31
N LEU A 172 -2.44 3.91 -4.26
CA LEU A 172 -2.83 2.51 -4.03
C LEU A 172 -1.62 1.57 -4.13
N SER A 173 -1.69 0.39 -3.53
CA SER A 173 -0.63 -0.62 -3.64
C SER A 173 -0.71 -1.42 -4.96
N GLU A 174 0.41 -2.02 -5.40
CA GLU A 174 0.46 -2.81 -6.66
C GLU A 174 -0.49 -4.03 -6.64
N ASP A 175 -0.87 -4.53 -5.45
CA ASP A 175 -1.83 -5.64 -5.28
C ASP A 175 -3.32 -5.20 -5.37
N GLU A 176 -3.61 -3.90 -5.20
CA GLU A 176 -4.97 -3.33 -5.26
C GLU A 176 -5.34 -2.81 -6.65
N LEU A 177 -4.35 -2.59 -7.52
CA LEU A 177 -4.52 -2.04 -8.87
C LEU A 177 -4.92 -3.11 -9.89
N SER A 178 -5.88 -2.79 -10.76
CA SER A 178 -6.12 -3.64 -11.94
C SER A 178 -4.98 -3.52 -12.96
N ILE A 179 -4.79 -4.56 -13.79
CA ILE A 179 -3.74 -4.58 -14.83
C ILE A 179 -3.82 -3.34 -15.76
N PRO A 180 -5.01 -2.86 -16.21
CA PRO A 180 -5.10 -1.61 -16.95
C PRO A 180 -4.66 -0.37 -16.17
N GLU A 181 -5.04 -0.23 -14.89
CA GLU A 181 -4.64 0.92 -14.06
C GLU A 181 -3.13 0.93 -13.82
N TYR A 182 -2.54 -0.22 -13.48
CA TYR A 182 -1.10 -0.39 -13.32
C TYR A 182 -0.31 0.04 -14.56
N VAL A 183 -0.70 -0.49 -15.73
CA VAL A 183 -0.06 -0.15 -17.00
C VAL A 183 -0.31 1.32 -17.38
N SER A 184 -1.46 1.89 -17.01
CA SER A 184 -1.75 3.31 -17.21
C SER A 184 -0.84 4.22 -16.39
N ILE A 185 -0.55 3.89 -15.11
CA ILE A 185 0.43 4.62 -14.29
C ILE A 185 1.80 4.60 -14.98
N ARG A 186 2.30 3.42 -15.34
CA ARG A 186 3.62 3.27 -15.99
C ARG A 186 3.68 3.96 -17.36
N PHE A 187 2.59 3.94 -18.12
CA PHE A 187 2.45 4.66 -19.39
C PHE A 187 2.50 6.18 -19.16
N TYR A 188 1.79 6.70 -18.15
CA TYR A 188 1.82 8.12 -17.79
C TYR A 188 3.22 8.58 -17.34
N GLU A 189 3.89 7.83 -16.46
CA GLU A 189 5.25 8.14 -15.97
C GLU A 189 6.26 8.33 -17.11
N VAL A 190 6.15 7.55 -18.20
CA VAL A 190 7.06 7.62 -19.35
C VAL A 190 6.59 8.61 -20.42
N VAL A 191 5.29 8.62 -20.75
CA VAL A 191 4.76 9.35 -21.91
C VAL A 191 4.37 10.78 -21.59
N HIS A 192 3.94 11.09 -20.36
CA HIS A 192 3.61 12.47 -19.97
C HIS A 192 4.81 13.43 -20.09
N PRO A 193 6.02 13.15 -19.55
CA PRO A 193 7.15 14.07 -19.70
C PRO A 193 7.57 14.25 -21.16
N LEU A 194 7.49 13.19 -21.99
CA LEU A 194 7.78 13.28 -23.42
C LEU A 194 6.73 14.13 -24.17
N ARG A 195 5.43 13.99 -23.84
CA ARG A 195 4.38 14.87 -24.39
C ARG A 195 4.59 16.33 -23.97
N LYS A 196 5.04 16.58 -22.74
CA LYS A 196 5.38 17.93 -22.26
C LYS A 196 6.58 18.51 -23.03
N GLU A 197 7.66 17.74 -23.22
CA GLU A 197 8.81 18.16 -24.01
C GLU A 197 8.43 18.46 -25.46
N VAL A 198 7.63 17.61 -26.10
CA VAL A 198 7.11 17.85 -27.46
C VAL A 198 6.28 19.13 -27.53
N ASN A 199 5.44 19.41 -26.54
CA ASN A 199 4.67 20.66 -26.46
C ASN A 199 5.58 21.88 -26.28
N GLU A 200 6.58 21.81 -25.40
CA GLU A 200 7.56 22.88 -25.22
C GLU A 200 8.39 23.15 -26.49
N LEU A 201 8.83 22.09 -27.18
CA LEU A 201 9.53 22.19 -28.46
C LEU A 201 8.64 22.76 -29.57
N GLN A 202 7.37 22.39 -29.61
CA GLN A 202 6.40 22.94 -30.57
C GLN A 202 6.15 24.44 -30.31
N MET A 203 5.94 24.86 -29.06
CA MET A 203 5.81 26.28 -28.71
C MET A 203 7.06 27.09 -29.06
N ARG A 204 8.26 26.54 -28.83
CA ARG A 204 9.54 27.17 -29.22
C ARG A 204 9.68 27.27 -30.74
N LYS A 205 9.32 26.22 -31.48
CA LYS A 205 9.30 26.22 -32.96
C LYS A 205 8.37 27.30 -33.51
N ASP A 206 7.17 27.42 -32.95
CA ASP A 206 6.16 28.34 -33.47
C ASP A 206 6.57 29.80 -33.18
N SER A 207 7.07 30.10 -31.98
CA SER A 207 7.69 31.40 -31.65
C SER A 207 8.87 31.75 -32.58
N LEU A 208 9.78 30.80 -32.84
CA LEU A 208 10.88 31.02 -33.79
C LEU A 208 10.38 31.21 -35.24
N SER A 209 9.22 30.67 -35.59
CA SER A 209 8.59 30.88 -36.90
C SER A 209 7.96 32.28 -37.02
N GLU A 210 7.39 32.80 -35.92
CA GLU A 210 6.88 34.17 -35.84
C GLU A 210 8.03 35.18 -35.94
N ASP A 211 9.11 35.01 -35.18
CA ASP A 211 10.33 35.82 -35.27
C ASP A 211 10.90 35.81 -36.70
N LEU A 212 11.01 34.63 -37.31
CA LEU A 212 11.53 34.47 -38.67
C LEU A 212 10.62 35.14 -39.73
N ASN A 213 9.31 35.13 -39.53
CA ASN A 213 8.35 35.83 -40.40
C ASN A 213 8.37 37.35 -40.16
N TYR A 214 8.60 37.80 -38.92
CA TYR A 214 8.82 39.20 -38.58
C TYR A 214 10.11 39.75 -39.21
N TYR A 215 11.24 39.03 -39.11
CA TYR A 215 12.50 39.42 -39.75
C TYR A 215 12.41 39.41 -41.28
N LYS A 216 11.72 38.42 -41.90
CA LYS A 216 11.41 38.46 -43.34
C LYS A 216 10.61 39.72 -43.72
N SER A 217 9.62 40.08 -42.91
CA SER A 217 8.77 41.25 -43.16
C SER A 217 9.56 42.56 -43.03
N GLN A 218 10.41 42.70 -42.00
CA GLN A 218 11.33 43.84 -41.89
C GLN A 218 12.29 43.92 -43.09
N LEU A 219 12.91 42.80 -43.48
CA LEU A 219 13.81 42.76 -44.63
C LEU A 219 13.09 43.19 -45.91
N LYS A 220 11.85 42.74 -46.12
CA LYS A 220 11.02 43.16 -47.25
C LYS A 220 10.81 44.68 -47.25
N CYS A 221 10.34 45.27 -46.16
CA CYS A 221 10.13 46.73 -46.08
C CYS A 221 11.43 47.53 -46.30
N VAL A 222 12.57 47.02 -45.84
CA VAL A 222 13.88 47.65 -46.06
C VAL A 222 14.30 47.55 -47.55
N MET A 223 14.04 46.43 -48.22
CA MET A 223 14.28 46.31 -49.67
C MET A 223 13.36 47.21 -50.49
N GLU A 224 12.07 47.27 -50.17
CA GLU A 224 11.09 48.13 -50.85
C GLU A 224 11.48 49.61 -50.73
N SER A 225 11.78 50.08 -49.51
CA SER A 225 12.26 51.46 -49.29
C SER A 225 13.61 51.78 -49.95
N TYR A 226 14.52 50.81 -50.06
CA TYR A 226 15.76 50.95 -50.83
C TYR A 226 15.50 51.08 -52.35
N GLU A 227 14.53 50.35 -52.89
CA GLU A 227 14.13 50.46 -54.30
C GLU A 227 13.40 51.77 -54.59
N ASP A 228 12.54 52.25 -53.68
CA ASP A 228 11.88 53.56 -53.78
C ASP A 228 12.92 54.71 -53.76
N GLU A 229 13.88 54.68 -52.85
CA GLU A 229 15.00 55.63 -52.80
C GLU A 229 15.87 55.56 -54.07
N ARG A 230 16.16 54.35 -54.58
CA ARG A 230 16.89 54.16 -55.82
C ARG A 230 16.16 54.72 -57.05
N ARG A 231 14.84 54.52 -57.13
CA ARG A 231 13.98 55.10 -58.19
C ARG A 231 13.95 56.63 -58.09
N SER A 232 13.66 57.16 -56.91
CA SER A 232 13.64 58.60 -56.62
C SER A 232 14.95 59.30 -56.99
N ARG A 233 16.09 58.66 -56.69
CA ARG A 233 17.43 59.18 -57.04
C ARG A 233 17.67 59.24 -58.54
N SER A 234 17.24 58.20 -59.29
CA SER A 234 17.35 58.17 -60.75
C SER A 234 16.47 59.23 -61.41
N GLU A 235 15.25 59.46 -60.90
CA GLU A 235 14.36 60.52 -61.37
C GLU A 235 14.92 61.93 -61.09
N LEU A 236 15.50 62.14 -59.91
CA LEU A 236 16.20 63.37 -59.57
C LEU A 236 17.42 63.62 -60.46
N GLU A 237 18.21 62.60 -60.78
CA GLU A 237 19.36 62.71 -61.66
C GLU A 237 18.95 63.14 -63.09
N VAL A 238 17.94 62.47 -63.67
CA VAL A 238 17.36 62.84 -64.98
C VAL A 238 16.78 64.27 -64.94
N ARG A 239 16.11 64.66 -63.85
CA ARG A 239 15.61 66.03 -63.67
C ARG A 239 16.73 67.07 -63.62
N CYS A 240 17.83 66.79 -62.91
CA CYS A 240 19.00 67.66 -62.84
C CYS A 240 19.71 67.80 -64.21
N GLN A 241 19.83 66.71 -64.97
CA GLN A 241 20.34 66.75 -66.34
C GLN A 241 19.46 67.65 -67.23
N ARG A 242 18.13 67.46 -67.19
CA ARG A 242 17.19 68.26 -67.99
C ARG A 242 17.20 69.75 -67.61
N LEU A 243 17.18 70.07 -66.31
CA LEU A 243 17.29 71.45 -65.82
C LEU A 243 18.63 72.11 -66.20
N THR A 244 19.71 71.33 -66.33
CA THR A 244 21.01 71.85 -66.78
C THR A 244 20.99 72.27 -68.25
N LEU A 245 20.28 71.52 -69.11
CA LEU A 245 20.04 71.88 -70.52
C LEU A 245 19.10 73.09 -70.62
N GLU A 246 17.97 73.08 -69.91
CA GLU A 246 17.04 74.23 -69.84
C GLU A 246 17.75 75.52 -69.37
N LEU A 247 18.71 75.41 -68.44
CA LEU A 247 19.57 76.52 -67.98
C LEU A 247 20.69 76.93 -68.94
N ALA A 248 21.02 76.12 -69.95
CA ALA A 248 21.91 76.51 -71.03
C ALA A 248 21.14 77.26 -72.11
N ASP A 249 20.02 76.68 -72.57
CA ASP A 249 19.14 77.25 -73.60
C ASP A 249 18.61 78.63 -73.19
N THR A 250 18.12 78.77 -71.95
CA THR A 250 17.63 80.06 -71.46
C THR A 250 18.74 81.11 -71.34
N LYS A 251 19.98 80.74 -71.00
CA LYS A 251 21.12 81.67 -71.03
C LYS A 251 21.44 82.12 -72.45
N GLN A 252 21.37 81.23 -73.44
CA GLN A 252 21.57 81.58 -74.84
C GLN A 252 20.48 82.55 -75.33
N MET A 253 19.21 82.27 -75.07
CA MET A 253 18.10 83.17 -75.42
C MET A 253 18.21 84.56 -74.73
N ILE A 254 18.70 84.60 -73.48
CA ILE A 254 18.97 85.86 -72.77
C ILE A 254 20.13 86.64 -73.42
N GLN A 255 21.18 85.95 -73.89
CA GLN A 255 22.29 86.58 -74.61
C GLN A 255 21.91 87.09 -76.00
N GLN A 256 20.94 86.44 -76.66
CA GLN A 256 20.38 86.87 -77.96
C GLN A 256 19.40 88.05 -77.81
N GLY A 257 18.77 88.21 -76.65
CA GLY A 257 17.93 89.37 -76.28
C GLY A 257 16.43 89.12 -76.40
N ASP A 258 16.02 88.20 -77.26
CA ASP A 258 14.60 87.91 -77.59
C ASP A 258 13.79 87.34 -76.41
N TYR A 259 14.47 86.74 -75.42
CA TYR A 259 13.87 86.09 -74.25
C TYR A 259 12.83 86.95 -73.51
N ARG A 260 12.94 88.28 -73.57
CA ARG A 260 12.03 89.19 -72.86
C ARG A 260 10.66 89.37 -73.55
N GLN A 261 10.57 89.15 -74.86
CA GLN A 261 9.30 89.22 -75.60
C GLN A 261 8.61 87.85 -75.67
N GLU A 262 9.31 86.80 -76.12
CA GLU A 262 8.69 85.48 -76.30
C GLU A 262 8.22 84.85 -74.97
N ASN A 263 8.96 85.06 -73.88
CA ASN A 263 8.69 84.39 -72.62
C ASN A 263 7.54 85.02 -71.81
N TYR A 264 7.06 86.23 -72.15
CA TYR A 264 6.00 86.90 -71.38
C TYR A 264 4.70 86.10 -71.39
N ASP A 265 4.25 85.66 -72.56
CA ASP A 265 3.02 84.85 -72.69
C ASP A 265 3.19 83.41 -72.20
N LYS A 266 4.43 82.92 -72.06
CA LYS A 266 4.72 81.65 -71.38
C LYS A 266 4.60 81.83 -69.86
N VAL A 267 5.33 82.78 -69.26
CA VAL A 267 5.29 83.09 -67.82
C VAL A 267 3.88 83.48 -67.36
N LYS A 268 3.10 84.18 -68.19
CA LYS A 268 1.70 84.47 -67.92
C LYS A 268 0.84 83.20 -67.85
N ARG A 269 0.97 82.28 -68.81
CA ARG A 269 0.25 80.99 -68.79
C ARG A 269 0.68 80.10 -67.61
N GLU A 270 1.97 80.11 -67.28
CA GLU A 270 2.50 79.39 -66.11
C GLU A 270 1.94 79.97 -64.80
N ARG A 271 1.90 81.30 -64.64
CA ARG A 271 1.20 81.98 -63.54
C ARG A 271 -0.27 81.56 -63.46
N ASP A 272 -0.99 81.65 -64.57
CA ASP A 272 -2.44 81.36 -64.61
C ASP A 272 -2.72 79.88 -64.28
N ALA A 273 -1.85 78.97 -64.71
CA ALA A 273 -1.89 77.56 -64.32
C ALA A 273 -1.59 77.36 -62.82
N PHE A 274 -0.52 77.95 -62.28
CA PHE A 274 -0.21 77.87 -60.85
C PHE A 274 -1.28 78.51 -59.96
N GLU A 275 -1.93 79.58 -60.42
CA GLU A 275 -3.04 80.23 -59.69
C GLU A 275 -4.27 79.31 -59.65
N HIS A 276 -4.56 78.60 -60.75
CA HIS A 276 -5.57 77.54 -60.76
C HIS A 276 -5.19 76.33 -59.88
N GLU A 277 -3.96 75.82 -59.97
CA GLU A 277 -3.47 74.73 -59.12
C GLU A 277 -3.54 75.10 -57.62
N LEU A 278 -3.16 76.32 -57.25
CA LEU A 278 -3.29 76.85 -55.90
C LEU A 278 -4.76 76.93 -55.45
N SER A 279 -5.69 77.26 -56.35
CA SER A 279 -7.13 77.27 -56.02
C SER A 279 -7.67 75.86 -55.73
N GLU A 280 -7.31 74.86 -56.54
CA GLU A 280 -7.68 73.46 -56.29
C GLU A 280 -6.96 72.87 -55.06
N LEU A 281 -5.71 73.25 -54.82
CA LEU A 281 -4.96 72.79 -53.64
C LEU A 281 -5.54 73.37 -52.34
N ARG A 282 -5.98 74.64 -52.34
CA ARG A 282 -6.74 75.25 -51.24
C ARG A 282 -8.06 74.50 -51.01
N ARG A 283 -8.83 74.22 -52.07
CA ARG A 283 -10.10 73.48 -51.96
C ARG A 283 -9.91 72.07 -51.40
N LYS A 284 -8.83 71.37 -51.80
CA LYS A 284 -8.45 70.06 -51.25
C LYS A 284 -8.00 70.16 -49.78
N TYR A 285 -7.22 71.18 -49.44
CA TYR A 285 -6.81 71.44 -48.05
C TYR A 285 -8.01 71.69 -47.14
N GLU A 286 -8.99 72.49 -47.55
CA GLU A 286 -10.16 72.81 -46.75
C GLU A 286 -11.03 71.56 -46.47
N ILE A 287 -11.19 70.68 -47.45
CA ILE A 287 -11.85 69.36 -47.27
C ILE A 287 -11.06 68.49 -46.27
N LEU A 288 -9.73 68.43 -46.40
CA LEU A 288 -8.86 67.71 -45.47
C LEU A 288 -8.91 68.30 -44.05
N GLU A 289 -8.98 69.62 -43.91
CA GLU A 289 -9.06 70.29 -42.61
C GLU A 289 -10.39 70.02 -41.91
N VAL A 290 -11.51 70.00 -42.65
CA VAL A 290 -12.83 69.58 -42.15
C VAL A 290 -12.81 68.10 -41.72
N SER A 291 -12.22 67.22 -42.53
CA SER A 291 -12.06 65.80 -42.20
C SER A 291 -11.23 65.59 -40.93
N HIS A 292 -10.09 66.28 -40.81
CA HIS A 292 -9.24 66.23 -39.62
C HIS A 292 -9.96 66.78 -38.38
N LYS A 293 -10.75 67.86 -38.52
CA LYS A 293 -11.60 68.41 -37.45
C LYS A 293 -12.69 67.42 -37.00
N ALA A 294 -13.19 66.54 -37.89
CA ALA A 294 -14.12 65.47 -37.53
C ALA A 294 -13.41 64.34 -36.76
N GLN A 295 -12.33 63.78 -37.32
CA GLN A 295 -11.53 62.72 -36.68
C GLN A 295 -10.97 63.13 -35.31
N ALA A 296 -10.59 64.41 -35.16
CA ALA A 296 -10.14 64.94 -33.87
C ALA A 296 -11.26 64.98 -32.81
N ARG A 297 -12.54 65.10 -33.20
CA ARG A 297 -13.69 64.99 -32.27
C ARG A 297 -13.91 63.53 -31.88
N GLU A 298 -14.03 62.64 -32.85
CA GLU A 298 -14.20 61.19 -32.64
C GLU A 298 -13.13 60.63 -31.69
N ARG A 299 -11.85 60.94 -31.93
CA ARG A 299 -10.73 60.57 -31.05
C ARG A 299 -10.88 61.13 -29.63
N ASN A 300 -11.36 62.37 -29.49
CA ASN A 300 -11.56 62.99 -28.18
C ASN A 300 -12.79 62.40 -27.44
N ASP A 301 -13.80 61.93 -28.15
CA ASP A 301 -14.99 61.29 -27.57
C ASP A 301 -14.67 59.84 -27.15
N LEU A 302 -13.99 59.06 -28.00
CA LEU A 302 -13.40 57.77 -27.63
C LEU A 302 -12.45 57.88 -26.42
N SER A 303 -11.70 58.98 -26.30
CA SER A 303 -10.84 59.24 -25.14
C SER A 303 -11.63 59.51 -23.85
N LYS A 304 -12.89 60.00 -23.92
CA LYS A 304 -13.77 60.12 -22.75
C LYS A 304 -14.35 58.77 -22.38
N GLU A 305 -14.80 58.00 -23.37
CA GLU A 305 -15.32 56.63 -23.18
C GLU A 305 -14.26 55.75 -22.50
N LEU A 306 -13.03 55.75 -23.01
CA LEU A 306 -11.88 55.08 -22.40
C LEU A 306 -11.67 55.49 -20.93
N ALA A 307 -11.78 56.78 -20.61
CA ALA A 307 -11.67 57.28 -19.25
C ALA A 307 -12.81 56.80 -18.34
N THR A 308 -14.06 56.74 -18.83
CA THR A 308 -15.19 56.19 -18.07
C THR A 308 -15.07 54.68 -17.85
N LEU A 309 -14.61 53.92 -18.85
CA LEU A 309 -14.35 52.49 -18.73
C LEU A 309 -13.20 52.21 -17.74
N GLN A 310 -12.13 53.02 -17.76
CA GLN A 310 -11.06 52.93 -16.78
C GLN A 310 -11.56 53.20 -15.36
N GLN A 311 -12.51 54.14 -15.18
CA GLN A 311 -13.15 54.38 -13.88
C GLN A 311 -14.01 53.20 -13.44
N SER A 312 -14.79 52.57 -14.32
CA SER A 312 -15.59 51.38 -13.96
C SER A 312 -14.71 50.17 -13.63
N VAL A 313 -13.61 49.95 -14.36
CA VAL A 313 -12.61 48.91 -14.05
C VAL A 313 -11.98 49.16 -12.66
N ASN A 314 -11.64 50.42 -12.35
CA ASN A 314 -11.09 50.80 -11.05
C ASN A 314 -12.08 50.66 -9.88
N LEU A 315 -13.40 50.62 -10.14
CA LEU A 315 -14.42 50.30 -9.14
C LEU A 315 -14.56 48.79 -8.98
N LEU A 316 -14.75 48.05 -10.07
CA LEU A 316 -14.86 46.57 -10.06
C LEU A 316 -13.64 45.89 -9.42
N GLN A 317 -12.44 46.44 -9.60
CA GLN A 317 -11.24 45.94 -8.94
C GLN A 317 -11.28 46.15 -7.41
N LYS A 318 -11.84 47.26 -6.91
CA LYS A 318 -12.05 47.48 -5.46
C LYS A 318 -13.10 46.54 -4.88
N ASP A 319 -14.17 46.27 -5.62
CA ASP A 319 -15.23 45.35 -5.21
C ASP A 319 -14.71 43.90 -5.15
N LYS A 320 -13.93 43.48 -6.15
CA LYS A 320 -13.17 42.23 -6.15
C LYS A 320 -12.24 42.15 -4.93
N ASP A 321 -11.47 43.21 -4.65
CA ASP A 321 -10.55 43.23 -3.51
C ASP A 321 -11.28 43.26 -2.15
N TYR A 322 -12.53 43.74 -2.10
CA TYR A 322 -13.39 43.67 -0.92
C TYR A 322 -13.94 42.26 -0.71
N LEU A 323 -14.50 41.64 -1.76
CA LEU A 323 -15.02 40.27 -1.72
C LEU A 323 -13.91 39.25 -1.42
N ASN A 324 -12.69 39.45 -1.95
CA ASN A 324 -11.53 38.62 -1.61
C ASN A 324 -11.17 38.70 -0.11
N ARG A 325 -11.29 39.87 0.52
CA ARG A 325 -11.09 40.03 1.97
C ARG A 325 -12.19 39.32 2.77
N GLN A 326 -13.46 39.47 2.37
CA GLN A 326 -14.56 38.74 3.01
C GLN A 326 -14.41 37.22 2.88
N ASN A 327 -14.03 36.71 1.71
CA ASN A 327 -13.76 35.28 1.52
C ASN A 327 -12.61 34.80 2.40
N MET A 328 -11.51 35.57 2.53
CA MET A 328 -10.41 35.22 3.43
C MET A 328 -10.87 35.19 4.91
N GLU A 329 -11.65 36.18 5.35
CA GLU A 329 -12.24 36.19 6.70
C GLU A 329 -13.17 35.00 6.95
N LEU A 330 -13.97 34.60 5.95
CA LEU A 330 -14.85 33.44 6.05
C LEU A 330 -14.07 32.12 6.09
N SER A 331 -13.06 31.94 5.24
CA SER A 331 -12.20 30.75 5.26
C SER A 331 -11.48 30.56 6.60
N VAL A 332 -10.99 31.65 7.22
CA VAL A 332 -10.39 31.60 8.57
C VAL A 332 -11.41 31.22 9.65
N ARG A 333 -12.69 31.64 9.51
CA ARG A 333 -13.75 31.21 10.43
C ARG A 333 -14.15 29.74 10.22
N CYS A 334 -14.19 29.25 8.98
CA CYS A 334 -14.44 27.84 8.69
C CYS A 334 -13.36 26.96 9.33
N ALA A 335 -12.08 27.25 9.07
CA ALA A 335 -10.95 26.53 9.68
C ALA A 335 -11.00 26.53 11.22
N HIS A 336 -11.44 27.62 11.86
CA HIS A 336 -11.55 27.68 13.32
C HIS A 336 -12.68 26.80 13.89
N GLU A 337 -13.82 26.70 13.19
CA GLU A 337 -14.91 25.80 13.57
C GLU A 337 -14.59 24.33 13.19
N GLU A 338 -13.79 24.09 12.15
CA GLU A 338 -13.22 22.78 11.80
C GLU A 338 -12.27 22.29 12.90
N ASP A 339 -11.25 23.09 13.30
CA ASP A 339 -10.39 22.82 14.47
C ASP A 339 -11.22 22.48 15.73
N ARG A 340 -12.37 23.15 15.90
CA ARG A 340 -13.25 22.98 17.06
C ARG A 340 -14.06 21.69 16.98
N LEU A 341 -14.56 21.33 15.79
CA LEU A 341 -15.23 20.06 15.54
C LEU A 341 -14.28 18.87 15.78
N GLU A 342 -13.04 18.93 15.30
CA GLU A 342 -12.03 17.91 15.58
C GLU A 342 -11.78 17.73 17.08
N ARG A 343 -11.60 18.84 17.82
CA ARG A 343 -11.41 18.81 19.28
C ARG A 343 -12.63 18.24 20.03
N LEU A 344 -13.85 18.52 19.57
CA LEU A 344 -15.07 17.94 20.13
C LEU A 344 -15.22 16.45 19.77
N GLN A 345 -14.78 16.03 18.59
CA GLN A 345 -14.79 14.63 18.17
C GLN A 345 -13.78 13.79 18.97
N ILE A 346 -12.57 14.31 19.23
CA ILE A 346 -11.60 13.67 20.14
C ILE A 346 -12.20 13.49 21.54
N GLN A 347 -12.81 14.54 22.10
CA GLN A 347 -13.50 14.46 23.40
C GLN A 347 -14.66 13.44 23.42
N LEU A 348 -15.35 13.25 22.29
CA LEU A 348 -16.41 12.25 22.16
C LEU A 348 -15.85 10.82 22.15
N GLU A 349 -14.75 10.55 21.45
CA GLU A 349 -14.11 9.24 21.45
C GLU A 349 -13.46 8.90 22.81
N ASP A 350 -12.81 9.88 23.46
CA ASP A 350 -12.30 9.72 24.83
C ASP A 350 -13.44 9.40 25.82
N ALA A 351 -14.59 10.07 25.69
CA ALA A 351 -15.77 9.80 26.52
C ALA A 351 -16.40 8.43 26.26
N LYS A 352 -16.46 7.97 25.00
CA LYS A 352 -16.91 6.61 24.62
C LYS A 352 -15.98 5.56 25.22
N LYS A 353 -14.66 5.73 25.09
CA LYS A 353 -13.65 4.83 25.64
C LYS A 353 -13.72 4.77 27.16
N ALA A 354 -13.80 5.93 27.84
CA ALA A 354 -13.94 5.98 29.29
C ALA A 354 -15.23 5.29 29.78
N ARG A 355 -16.33 5.40 29.03
CA ARG A 355 -17.58 4.67 29.26
C ARG A 355 -17.39 3.16 29.09
N GLU A 356 -16.70 2.72 28.04
CA GLU A 356 -16.43 1.30 27.77
C GLU A 356 -15.53 0.67 28.83
N GLU A 357 -14.43 1.34 29.22
CA GLU A 357 -13.60 0.90 30.33
C GLU A 357 -14.39 0.76 31.66
N MET A 358 -15.36 1.63 31.91
CA MET A 358 -16.24 1.54 33.08
C MET A 358 -17.25 0.39 32.98
N TYR A 359 -17.74 0.07 31.78
CA TYR A 359 -18.53 -1.14 31.56
C TYR A 359 -17.71 -2.42 31.75
N GLU A 360 -16.46 -2.47 31.30
CA GLU A 360 -15.57 -3.60 31.56
C GLU A 360 -15.28 -3.79 33.06
N LYS A 361 -15.00 -2.69 33.78
CA LYS A 361 -14.81 -2.69 35.25
C LYS A 361 -16.08 -3.14 35.98
N TYR A 362 -17.27 -2.77 35.48
CA TYR A 362 -18.55 -3.26 36.00
C TYR A 362 -18.77 -4.76 35.72
N VAL A 363 -18.55 -5.22 34.49
CA VAL A 363 -18.73 -6.63 34.09
C VAL A 363 -17.78 -7.55 34.86
N THR A 364 -16.50 -7.19 34.94
CA THR A 364 -15.51 -7.96 35.71
C THR A 364 -15.83 -8.01 37.20
N SER A 365 -16.28 -6.90 37.80
CA SER A 365 -16.75 -6.89 39.20
C SER A 365 -18.00 -7.76 39.41
N ARG A 366 -19.00 -7.65 38.53
CA ARG A 366 -20.22 -8.47 38.54
C ARG A 366 -19.90 -9.96 38.47
N ASP A 367 -19.02 -10.35 37.55
CA ASP A 367 -18.70 -11.76 37.29
C ASP A 367 -17.77 -12.34 38.36
N HIS A 368 -16.90 -11.52 38.95
CA HIS A 368 -16.17 -11.87 40.18
C HIS A 368 -17.13 -12.16 41.34
N TYR A 369 -18.07 -11.25 41.66
CA TYR A 369 -19.05 -11.49 42.73
C TYR A 369 -19.96 -12.68 42.44
N LYS A 370 -20.43 -12.83 41.19
CA LYS A 370 -21.19 -14.02 40.77
C LYS A 370 -20.40 -15.30 41.07
N THR A 371 -19.12 -15.35 40.67
CA THR A 371 -18.24 -16.49 40.91
C THR A 371 -18.04 -16.75 42.41
N GLU A 372 -17.90 -15.70 43.23
CA GLU A 372 -17.84 -15.87 44.69
C GLU A 372 -19.12 -16.48 45.28
N TYR A 373 -20.30 -16.03 44.85
CA TYR A 373 -21.57 -16.59 45.33
C TYR A 373 -21.78 -18.03 44.83
N GLU A 374 -21.43 -18.34 43.59
CA GLU A 374 -21.44 -19.70 43.05
C GLU A 374 -20.41 -20.62 43.75
N ASN A 375 -19.29 -20.09 44.24
CA ASN A 375 -18.34 -20.83 45.06
C ASN A 375 -18.89 -21.08 46.47
N LYS A 376 -19.33 -20.03 47.18
CA LYS A 376 -19.91 -20.14 48.53
C LYS A 376 -21.09 -21.12 48.57
N LEU A 377 -21.99 -21.06 47.57
CA LEU A 377 -23.10 -22.00 47.45
C LEU A 377 -22.64 -23.44 47.16
N ARG A 378 -21.59 -23.64 46.36
CA ARG A 378 -20.98 -24.97 46.13
C ARG A 378 -20.35 -25.51 47.42
N ASP A 379 -19.62 -24.68 48.15
CA ASP A 379 -18.96 -25.06 49.41
C ASP A 379 -20.00 -25.40 50.51
N GLU A 380 -21.10 -24.64 50.60
CA GLU A 380 -22.21 -24.93 51.50
C GLU A 380 -22.94 -26.23 51.13
N LEU A 381 -23.25 -26.45 49.85
CA LEU A 381 -23.85 -27.69 49.36
C LEU A 381 -22.95 -28.91 49.60
N GLU A 382 -21.64 -28.78 49.42
CA GLU A 382 -20.69 -29.86 49.67
C GLU A 382 -20.48 -30.11 51.18
N GLN A 383 -20.48 -29.07 52.02
CA GLN A 383 -20.52 -29.23 53.47
C GLN A 383 -21.79 -29.97 53.95
N ILE A 384 -22.95 -29.66 53.36
CA ILE A 384 -24.21 -30.37 53.66
C ILE A 384 -24.10 -31.83 53.21
N ARG A 385 -23.64 -32.12 51.99
CA ARG A 385 -23.41 -33.49 51.50
C ARG A 385 -22.47 -34.28 52.40
N LEU A 386 -21.34 -33.68 52.80
CA LEU A 386 -20.36 -34.32 53.69
C LEU A 386 -20.95 -34.61 55.07
N LYS A 387 -21.71 -33.68 55.67
CA LYS A 387 -22.41 -33.90 56.94
C LYS A 387 -23.47 -35.00 56.83
N THR A 388 -24.33 -34.96 55.81
CA THR A 388 -25.35 -35.99 55.59
C THR A 388 -24.73 -37.36 55.31
N ASN A 389 -23.60 -37.44 54.60
CA ASN A 389 -22.86 -38.69 54.43
C ASN A 389 -22.29 -39.20 55.76
N GLN A 390 -21.69 -38.32 56.58
CA GLN A 390 -21.21 -38.67 57.91
C GLN A 390 -22.35 -39.12 58.84
N GLU A 391 -23.51 -38.47 58.80
CA GLU A 391 -24.71 -38.87 59.54
C GLU A 391 -25.24 -40.24 59.06
N ILE A 392 -25.26 -40.49 57.75
CA ILE A 392 -25.62 -41.80 57.17
C ILE A 392 -24.62 -42.89 57.61
N GLU A 393 -23.32 -42.60 57.66
CA GLU A 393 -22.30 -43.53 58.15
C GLU A 393 -22.42 -43.78 59.66
N GLN A 394 -22.71 -42.75 60.46
CA GLN A 394 -23.00 -42.89 61.89
C GLN A 394 -24.29 -43.67 62.16
N LEU A 395 -25.35 -43.47 61.37
CA LEU A 395 -26.59 -44.26 61.45
C LEU A 395 -26.34 -45.71 61.03
N ARG A 396 -25.51 -45.96 60.02
CA ARG A 396 -25.09 -47.32 59.62
C ARG A 396 -24.24 -48.00 60.69
N SER A 397 -23.28 -47.31 61.29
CA SER A 397 -22.41 -47.88 62.33
C SER A 397 -23.19 -48.15 63.61
N THR A 398 -23.98 -47.19 64.10
CA THR A 398 -24.84 -47.39 65.29
C THR A 398 -25.89 -48.48 65.08
N SER A 399 -26.52 -48.56 63.90
CA SER A 399 -27.43 -49.66 63.56
C SER A 399 -26.71 -51.02 63.55
N LYS A 400 -25.52 -51.09 62.94
CA LYS A 400 -24.68 -52.29 62.97
C LYS A 400 -24.32 -52.69 64.41
N GLU A 401 -23.87 -51.75 65.23
CA GLU A 401 -23.56 -52.03 66.63
C GLU A 401 -24.80 -52.46 67.44
N MET A 402 -25.99 -51.92 67.15
CA MET A 402 -27.24 -52.37 67.78
C MET A 402 -27.54 -53.81 67.39
N TYR A 403 -27.46 -54.17 66.10
CA TYR A 403 -27.60 -55.56 65.67
C TYR A 403 -26.50 -56.48 66.26
N GLU A 404 -25.27 -56.01 66.46
CA GLU A 404 -24.18 -56.75 67.11
C GLU A 404 -24.33 -56.86 68.64
N ARG A 405 -25.01 -55.90 69.30
CA ARG A 405 -25.43 -56.00 70.71
C ARG A 405 -26.59 -56.98 70.85
N GLU A 406 -27.62 -56.87 70.00
CA GLU A 406 -28.76 -57.78 69.97
C GLU A 406 -28.34 -59.22 69.66
N ASN A 407 -27.46 -59.43 68.66
CA ASN A 407 -26.90 -60.76 68.38
C ASN A 407 -26.06 -61.33 69.53
N ARG A 408 -25.42 -60.50 70.35
CA ARG A 408 -24.76 -60.95 71.59
C ARG A 408 -25.79 -61.33 72.65
N ASN A 409 -26.73 -60.45 72.95
CA ASN A 409 -27.81 -60.71 73.90
C ASN A 409 -28.60 -61.99 73.56
N LEU A 410 -28.87 -62.25 72.28
CA LEU A 410 -29.55 -63.47 71.81
C LEU A 410 -28.67 -64.73 71.94
N ARG A 411 -27.36 -64.63 71.75
CA ARG A 411 -26.41 -65.74 72.01
C ARG A 411 -26.30 -66.02 73.50
N GLU A 412 -26.14 -64.97 74.31
CA GLU A 412 -26.08 -65.06 75.77
C GLU A 412 -27.40 -65.60 76.35
N ALA A 413 -28.56 -65.17 75.86
CA ALA A 413 -29.86 -65.73 76.26
C ALA A 413 -30.01 -67.21 75.86
N ARG A 414 -29.59 -67.59 74.64
CA ARG A 414 -29.52 -68.99 74.20
C ARG A 414 -28.61 -69.81 75.11
N ASP A 415 -27.41 -69.33 75.40
CA ASP A 415 -26.39 -70.07 76.14
C ASP A 415 -26.77 -70.18 77.63
N ASN A 416 -27.39 -69.15 78.20
CA ASN A 416 -28.03 -69.21 79.52
C ASN A 416 -29.19 -70.22 79.55
N ALA A 417 -30.04 -70.26 78.51
CA ALA A 417 -31.13 -71.24 78.41
C ALA A 417 -30.61 -72.69 78.23
N VAL A 418 -29.49 -72.88 77.52
CA VAL A 418 -28.79 -74.18 77.44
C VAL A 418 -28.20 -74.55 78.80
N ALA A 419 -27.52 -73.63 79.49
CA ALA A 419 -26.96 -73.87 80.82
C ALA A 419 -28.03 -74.09 81.90
N GLU A 420 -29.23 -73.51 81.76
CA GLU A 420 -30.38 -73.79 82.62
C GLU A 420 -31.00 -75.15 82.30
N LYS A 421 -31.13 -75.51 81.01
CA LYS A 421 -31.53 -76.87 80.60
C LYS A 421 -30.55 -77.92 81.13
N GLU A 422 -29.24 -77.68 81.04
CA GLU A 422 -28.22 -78.60 81.55
C GLU A 422 -28.28 -78.72 83.07
N ARG A 423 -28.42 -77.60 83.80
CA ARG A 423 -28.67 -77.62 85.25
C ARG A 423 -29.98 -78.33 85.62
N ALA A 424 -31.04 -78.17 84.83
CA ALA A 424 -32.30 -78.88 85.02
C ALA A 424 -32.15 -80.39 84.75
N VAL A 425 -31.42 -80.83 83.73
CA VAL A 425 -31.13 -82.25 83.45
C VAL A 425 -30.21 -82.87 84.52
N VAL A 426 -29.26 -82.10 85.06
CA VAL A 426 -28.47 -82.54 86.22
C VAL A 426 -29.35 -82.64 87.47
N ALA A 427 -30.19 -81.64 87.74
CA ALA A 427 -31.14 -81.66 88.86
C ALA A 427 -32.19 -82.79 88.73
N GLU A 428 -32.61 -83.13 87.51
CA GLU A 428 -33.48 -84.27 87.18
C GLU A 428 -32.77 -85.58 87.49
N LYS A 429 -31.51 -85.76 87.06
CA LYS A 429 -30.70 -86.95 87.42
C LYS A 429 -30.47 -87.07 88.92
N ASP A 430 -30.18 -85.95 89.58
CA ASP A 430 -30.03 -85.86 91.03
C ASP A 430 -31.34 -86.18 91.76
N ALA A 431 -32.47 -85.73 91.23
CA ALA A 431 -33.79 -86.01 91.77
C ALA A 431 -34.20 -87.47 91.54
N LEU A 432 -33.89 -88.05 90.37
CA LEU A 432 -34.07 -89.47 90.07
C LEU A 432 -33.20 -90.34 90.99
N GLY A 433 -31.91 -90.02 91.16
CA GLY A 433 -31.05 -90.72 92.12
C GLY A 433 -31.51 -90.56 93.58
N LYS A 434 -32.07 -89.40 93.95
CA LYS A 434 -32.74 -89.20 95.25
C LYS A 434 -34.06 -89.99 95.35
N TYR A 435 -34.79 -90.20 94.25
CA TYR A 435 -35.98 -91.05 94.18
C TYR A 435 -35.64 -92.54 94.25
N GLU A 436 -34.54 -92.99 93.63
CA GLU A 436 -33.99 -94.34 93.79
C GLU A 436 -33.55 -94.56 95.24
N HIS A 437 -32.79 -93.63 95.81
CA HIS A 437 -32.37 -93.69 97.22
C HIS A 437 -33.57 -93.56 98.19
N LEU A 438 -34.65 -92.85 97.83
CA LEU A 438 -35.91 -92.83 98.58
C LEU A 438 -36.72 -94.11 98.38
N LEU A 439 -36.68 -94.77 97.23
CA LEU A 439 -37.25 -96.11 97.06
C LEU A 439 -36.52 -97.12 97.95
N GLU A 440 -35.19 -97.03 98.08
CA GLU A 440 -34.42 -97.81 99.06
C GLU A 440 -34.75 -97.47 100.52
N HIS A 441 -35.16 -96.22 100.82
CA HIS A 441 -35.46 -95.76 102.18
C HIS A 441 -36.92 -95.98 102.60
N ILE A 442 -37.87 -95.86 101.67
CA ILE A 442 -39.31 -96.15 101.87
C ILE A 442 -39.51 -97.67 102.00
N ASN A 443 -38.68 -98.49 101.35
CA ASN A 443 -38.58 -99.92 101.63
C ASN A 443 -37.97 -100.25 103.02
N LYS A 444 -37.51 -99.25 103.79
CA LYS A 444 -36.93 -99.43 105.14
C LYS A 444 -37.73 -98.79 106.28
N CYS A 445 -38.43 -97.68 106.06
CA CYS A 445 -39.06 -96.90 107.14
C CYS A 445 -40.50 -96.47 106.82
N LEU A 446 -41.49 -97.20 107.33
CA LEU A 446 -42.90 -96.81 107.39
C LEU A 446 -43.31 -96.54 108.85
N THR A 447 -43.63 -95.28 109.22
CA THR A 447 -44.63 -94.91 110.25
C THR A 447 -44.80 -93.38 110.39
N MET A 448 -45.76 -92.84 109.63
CA MET A 448 -46.82 -91.85 109.98
C MET A 448 -46.52 -90.49 110.71
N PRO A 449 -47.40 -89.46 110.57
CA PRO A 449 -47.01 -88.03 110.65
C PRO A 449 -47.88 -87.15 111.58
N GLU A 450 -47.63 -85.82 111.62
CA GLU A 450 -48.63 -84.75 111.37
C GLU A 450 -48.09 -83.29 111.53
N ALA A 451 -48.95 -82.29 111.24
CA ALA A 451 -48.92 -80.86 111.62
C ALA A 451 -48.43 -79.76 110.62
N ILE A 452 -48.83 -78.51 110.90
CA ILE A 452 -48.95 -77.32 110.00
C ILE A 452 -48.55 -76.03 110.78
N LYS A 453 -47.98 -74.96 110.13
CA LYS A 453 -48.34 -73.50 110.34
C LYS A 453 -47.41 -72.39 109.73
N ASP A 454 -48.08 -71.35 109.20
CA ASP A 454 -47.99 -69.87 109.35
C ASP A 454 -46.70 -68.98 109.19
N SER A 455 -46.91 -67.83 108.51
CA SER A 455 -46.33 -66.46 108.74
C SER A 455 -44.91 -66.10 108.20
N LEU A 456 -44.42 -64.84 108.10
CA LEU A 456 -44.84 -63.50 108.61
C LEU A 456 -44.47 -62.30 107.64
N PHE A 457 -44.18 -61.08 108.13
CA PHE A 457 -44.18 -59.73 107.46
C PHE A 457 -42.95 -58.85 107.90
N VAL A 458 -42.90 -57.55 107.49
CA VAL A 458 -42.10 -56.38 108.04
C VAL A 458 -40.69 -56.08 107.41
N VAL A 459 -40.07 -54.85 107.43
CA VAL A 459 -40.42 -53.49 106.89
C VAL A 459 -39.21 -52.48 106.95
N ASP A 460 -39.28 -51.33 106.24
CA ASP A 460 -38.55 -50.02 106.36
C ASP A 460 -37.10 -49.73 105.81
N GLN A 461 -36.74 -48.43 105.82
CA GLN A 461 -35.52 -47.71 105.31
C GLN A 461 -34.33 -47.65 106.35
N PRO A 462 -33.31 -46.71 106.38
CA PRO A 462 -32.81 -45.66 105.43
C PRO A 462 -31.27 -45.38 105.33
N GLY A 463 -30.83 -44.58 104.32
CA GLY A 463 -30.11 -43.29 104.57
C GLY A 463 -28.61 -43.03 104.24
N GLN A 464 -28.34 -41.81 103.68
CA GLN A 464 -27.14 -40.91 103.86
C GLN A 464 -25.80 -41.29 103.17
N ARG A 465 -24.80 -40.42 102.82
CA ARG A 465 -24.44 -38.94 102.82
C ARG A 465 -23.16 -38.80 101.91
N LEU A 466 -22.48 -37.70 101.50
CA LEU A 466 -22.58 -36.22 101.24
C LEU A 466 -21.33 -35.89 100.31
N TRP A 467 -20.87 -34.71 99.85
CA TRP A 467 -20.96 -33.24 100.08
C TRP A 467 -21.07 -32.51 98.69
N GLY A 468 -20.73 -31.23 98.37
CA GLY A 468 -20.07 -30.06 99.01
C GLY A 468 -19.96 -28.83 98.05
N GLY A 469 -19.26 -27.73 98.41
CA GLY A 469 -19.05 -26.55 97.53
C GLY A 469 -18.45 -25.29 98.21
N ALA A 470 -18.24 -24.17 97.48
CA ALA A 470 -17.74 -22.86 98.00
C ALA A 470 -17.97 -21.65 97.04
N LEU A 471 -17.77 -20.41 97.55
CA LEU A 471 -17.85 -19.05 96.91
C LEU A 471 -16.92 -18.07 97.74
N PRO A 472 -16.88 -16.70 97.66
CA PRO A 472 -17.58 -15.70 96.81
C PRO A 472 -16.78 -14.39 96.38
N ARG A 473 -17.49 -13.42 95.73
CA ARG A 473 -17.32 -11.93 95.71
C ARG A 473 -16.27 -11.17 94.84
N GLU A 474 -16.57 -9.86 94.65
CA GLU A 474 -16.00 -8.83 93.73
C GLU A 474 -15.15 -7.73 94.50
N PRO A 475 -14.95 -6.41 94.16
CA PRO A 475 -15.57 -5.50 93.15
C PRO A 475 -14.70 -4.39 92.42
N THR A 476 -15.31 -3.68 91.43
CA THR A 476 -14.89 -2.37 90.81
C THR A 476 -13.49 -2.30 90.14
N VAL A 477 -12.97 -1.22 89.50
CA VAL A 477 -13.27 0.24 89.28
C VAL A 477 -12.90 0.60 87.81
N GLY A 478 -13.39 1.61 87.08
CA GLY A 478 -14.45 2.62 87.27
C GLY A 478 -14.15 3.98 86.58
N HIS A 479 -15.21 4.73 86.19
CA HIS A 479 -15.25 6.17 85.79
C HIS A 479 -14.67 6.62 84.42
N HIS A 480 -15.24 7.60 83.69
CA HIS A 480 -16.53 8.31 83.82
C HIS A 480 -17.08 8.80 82.44
N HIS A 481 -18.24 9.47 82.43
CA HIS A 481 -18.99 9.84 81.21
C HIS A 481 -19.76 11.18 81.41
N HIS A 482 -20.44 11.68 80.36
CA HIS A 482 -21.40 12.82 80.33
C HIS A 482 -20.80 14.24 80.07
N ARG A 483 -21.47 15.19 79.38
CA ARG A 483 -22.75 15.18 78.58
C ARG A 483 -22.84 16.42 77.64
N CYS A 484 -23.56 16.26 76.51
CA CYS A 484 -24.59 17.14 75.88
C CYS A 484 -24.66 18.67 76.18
N PHE A 485 -25.07 19.60 75.30
CA PHE A 485 -25.56 19.69 73.88
C PHE A 485 -25.26 21.15 73.38
N THR A 486 -25.30 21.58 72.10
CA THR A 486 -26.44 21.72 71.14
C THR A 486 -25.98 22.19 69.73
N SER A 487 -26.81 21.90 68.71
CA SER A 487 -27.17 22.63 67.44
C SER A 487 -26.42 23.88 66.91
N ARG A 488 -26.44 24.25 65.60
CA ARG A 488 -26.62 23.58 64.27
C ARG A 488 -26.45 24.61 63.10
N MET A 489 -25.98 24.16 61.92
CA MET A 489 -26.07 24.77 60.55
C MET A 489 -25.17 25.95 60.12
N GLY A 490 -24.82 25.94 58.82
CA GLY A 490 -24.32 27.07 58.00
C GLY A 490 -22.79 27.20 57.84
N SER A 491 -22.20 27.69 56.74
CA SER A 491 -22.46 27.52 55.28
C SER A 491 -21.47 28.37 54.45
N THR A 492 -20.72 27.74 53.52
CA THR A 492 -20.10 28.31 52.29
C THR A 492 -19.14 29.53 52.32
N SER A 493 -18.07 29.39 51.51
CA SER A 493 -17.44 30.40 50.63
C SER A 493 -16.25 31.28 51.06
N ALA A 494 -15.38 31.48 50.05
CA ALA A 494 -14.55 32.65 49.74
C ALA A 494 -13.22 32.94 50.50
N THR A 495 -12.11 32.67 49.81
CA THR A 495 -10.92 33.55 49.60
C THR A 495 -10.48 34.56 50.69
N MET A 496 -9.20 34.49 51.12
CA MET A 496 -8.11 35.39 50.64
C MET A 496 -6.74 35.15 51.36
N PHE A 497 -5.65 35.61 50.71
CA PHE A 497 -4.28 35.95 51.18
C PHE A 497 -3.71 35.32 52.48
N ARG A 498 -2.64 34.49 52.47
CA ARG A 498 -1.18 34.78 52.32
C ARG A 498 -0.56 35.75 53.37
N PRO A 499 0.75 35.64 53.74
CA PRO A 499 1.17 34.91 54.95
C PRO A 499 2.19 35.65 55.87
N ILE A 500 2.53 35.06 57.02
CA ILE A 500 3.68 35.40 57.90
C ILE A 500 4.30 34.04 58.34
N LEU A 501 5.58 33.65 58.18
CA LEU A 501 6.96 34.20 58.38
C LEU A 501 7.60 33.62 59.67
N CYS A 502 8.94 33.62 59.75
CA CYS A 502 9.82 33.04 60.81
C CYS A 502 9.96 31.49 60.79
N ASP A 503 11.11 30.88 61.13
CA ASP A 503 12.42 31.43 61.54
C ASP A 503 13.59 30.44 61.31
N GLY A 504 14.86 30.91 61.47
CA GLY A 504 16.05 30.05 61.68
C GLY A 504 17.15 30.17 60.58
N VAL A 505 18.17 31.04 60.64
CA VAL A 505 19.33 31.19 61.57
C VAL A 505 20.58 30.40 61.08
N PRO A 506 21.82 30.95 61.16
CA PRO A 506 22.68 31.01 59.96
C PRO A 506 24.08 30.36 60.07
N SER A 507 24.88 30.49 58.99
CA SER A 507 26.35 30.45 59.02
C SER A 507 26.93 31.52 58.08
N SER A 508 28.17 31.98 58.33
CA SER A 508 28.66 33.28 57.84
C SER A 508 29.94 33.24 57.01
N HIS A 509 29.93 33.84 55.82
CA HIS A 509 31.11 34.42 55.16
C HIS A 509 30.75 35.75 54.47
N LYS A 510 31.69 36.71 54.44
CA LYS A 510 31.55 38.04 53.81
C LYS A 510 32.14 38.03 52.40
N PRO A 511 31.58 38.80 51.46
CA PRO A 511 32.17 40.09 51.05
C PRO A 511 31.18 41.24 51.34
N ILE A 512 31.58 42.47 51.70
CA ILE A 512 32.39 43.48 50.99
C ILE A 512 31.66 44.07 49.75
N ARG A 513 31.62 45.41 49.72
CA ARG A 513 30.85 46.24 48.78
C ARG A 513 31.46 46.27 47.37
N THR A 514 30.60 46.24 46.36
CA THR A 514 30.56 47.28 45.31
C THR A 514 29.10 47.66 45.06
N ALA A 515 28.86 48.89 44.60
CA ALA A 515 27.54 49.44 44.28
C ALA A 515 27.61 50.19 42.93
N SER A 516 26.48 50.75 42.49
CA SER A 516 26.38 51.77 41.42
C SER A 516 27.10 51.44 40.09
N GLY A 517 26.59 50.45 39.35
CA GLY A 517 27.00 50.24 37.95
C GLY A 517 26.47 51.31 36.97
N SER A 518 25.41 52.05 37.34
CA SER A 518 24.67 52.97 36.48
C SER A 518 25.17 54.42 36.51
N GLU A 519 25.70 54.91 37.65
CA GLU A 519 26.06 56.32 37.82
C GLU A 519 27.41 56.71 37.20
N HIS A 520 28.33 55.76 37.01
CA HIS A 520 29.70 56.05 36.58
C HIS A 520 29.89 56.23 35.06
N LEU A 521 28.92 55.87 34.23
CA LEU A 521 29.00 56.02 32.76
C LEU A 521 28.51 57.39 32.24
N PHE A 522 27.59 58.05 32.96
CA PHE A 522 27.04 59.34 32.56
C PHE A 522 28.08 60.46 32.33
N PRO A 523 29.13 60.62 33.17
CA PRO A 523 30.14 61.67 32.97
C PRO A 523 30.92 61.57 31.65
N PHE A 524 31.01 60.37 31.05
CA PHE A 524 31.84 60.12 29.85
C PHE A 524 31.07 60.24 28.53
N LEU A 525 29.77 60.58 28.56
CA LEU A 525 28.90 60.70 27.36
C LEU A 525 29.46 61.60 26.24
N LEU A 526 30.21 62.66 26.60
CA LEU A 526 30.84 63.56 25.62
C LEU A 526 32.17 63.05 25.04
N LEU A 527 32.86 62.13 25.72
CA LEU A 527 34.16 61.57 25.31
C LEU A 527 34.01 60.30 24.46
N ILE A 528 32.91 59.57 24.66
CA ILE A 528 32.62 58.26 24.09
C ILE A 528 31.83 58.34 22.76
N ARG A 529 31.21 59.48 22.49
CA ARG A 529 30.39 59.70 21.29
C ARG A 529 31.13 59.30 20.00
N ASP A 530 30.43 58.55 19.15
CA ASP A 530 30.86 58.07 17.83
C ASP A 530 32.14 57.18 17.83
N LYS A 531 32.37 56.41 18.90
CA LYS A 531 33.48 55.44 19.04
C LYS A 531 32.99 54.06 19.50
N MET A 532 33.68 52.98 19.08
CA MET A 532 33.50 51.67 19.72
C MET A 532 34.06 51.66 21.15
N VAL A 533 33.31 51.06 22.07
CA VAL A 533 33.67 50.94 23.48
C VAL A 533 33.83 49.48 23.85
N GLN A 534 35.00 49.11 24.37
CA GLN A 534 35.21 47.80 24.99
C GLN A 534 35.01 47.94 26.50
N ILE A 535 33.95 47.33 27.04
CA ILE A 535 33.71 47.29 28.49
C ILE A 535 34.59 46.18 29.10
N LEU A 536 35.58 46.59 29.90
CA LEU A 536 36.42 45.68 30.67
C LEU A 536 35.82 45.54 32.08
N THR A 537 35.56 44.30 32.51
CA THR A 537 35.13 43.98 33.88
C THR A 537 35.89 42.76 34.40
N ASP A 538 36.23 42.82 35.68
CA ASP A 538 36.85 41.76 36.48
C ASP A 538 35.85 40.67 36.91
N SER A 539 34.56 41.03 37.00
CA SER A 539 33.49 40.11 37.37
C SER A 539 33.02 39.27 36.18
N VAL A 540 33.42 37.99 36.18
CA VAL A 540 32.97 36.98 35.20
C VAL A 540 31.44 36.87 35.16
N ILE A 541 30.76 37.05 36.31
CA ILE A 541 29.29 37.06 36.40
C ILE A 541 28.70 38.29 35.70
N CYS A 542 29.30 39.48 35.88
CA CYS A 542 28.90 40.70 35.19
C CYS A 542 29.07 40.54 33.67
N MET A 543 30.24 40.08 33.23
CA MET A 543 30.52 39.78 31.83
C MET A 543 29.51 38.78 31.24
N PHE A 544 29.13 37.75 31.99
CA PHE A 544 28.15 36.76 31.55
C PHE A 544 26.74 37.35 31.38
N TYR A 545 26.25 38.13 32.36
CA TYR A 545 24.94 38.77 32.29
C TYR A 545 24.86 39.83 31.18
N ILE A 546 25.94 40.60 30.95
CA ILE A 546 26.03 41.55 29.83
C ILE A 546 25.99 40.79 28.50
N ASN A 547 26.90 39.82 28.30
CA ASN A 547 27.04 39.10 27.03
C ASN A 547 25.83 38.19 26.70
N ARG A 548 25.04 37.76 27.69
CA ARG A 548 23.82 36.97 27.50
C ARG A 548 22.51 37.77 27.62
N GLN A 549 22.59 39.11 27.69
CA GLN A 549 21.41 39.99 27.76
C GLN A 549 20.50 39.71 28.98
N GLY A 550 21.08 39.23 30.07
CA GLY A 550 20.37 38.78 31.27
C GLY A 550 20.82 37.40 31.77
N GLY A 551 20.06 36.83 32.71
CA GLY A 551 20.34 35.51 33.28
C GLY A 551 19.28 35.05 34.27
N ALA A 552 19.11 33.73 34.40
CA ALA A 552 17.97 33.12 35.10
C ALA A 552 18.12 32.98 36.62
N GLN A 553 19.27 33.33 37.22
CA GLN A 553 19.56 33.06 38.63
C GLN A 553 19.46 34.27 39.57
N SER A 554 19.46 35.50 39.05
CA SER A 554 19.35 36.71 39.86
C SER A 554 18.56 37.79 39.13
N HIS A 555 17.37 38.11 39.66
CA HIS A 555 16.47 39.10 39.07
C HIS A 555 17.08 40.51 39.08
N SER A 556 17.77 40.91 40.15
CA SER A 556 18.40 42.23 40.26
C SER A 556 19.54 42.43 39.26
N LEU A 557 20.38 41.41 39.07
CA LEU A 557 21.44 41.45 38.03
C LEU A 557 20.85 41.45 36.62
N CYS A 558 19.70 40.80 36.40
CA CYS A 558 18.99 40.84 35.13
C CYS A 558 18.41 42.24 34.84
N VAL A 559 17.87 42.92 35.86
CA VAL A 559 17.37 44.31 35.75
C VAL A 559 18.49 45.30 35.44
N GLU A 560 19.64 45.22 36.12
CA GLU A 560 20.77 46.11 35.78
C GLU A 560 21.38 45.80 34.41
N ALA A 561 21.43 44.53 34.00
CA ALA A 561 21.81 44.17 32.63
C ALA A 561 20.82 44.78 31.60
N MET A 562 19.51 44.77 31.89
CA MET A 562 18.51 45.44 31.05
C MET A 562 18.71 46.96 31.00
N HIS A 563 19.05 47.63 32.11
CA HIS A 563 19.37 49.07 32.10
C HIS A 563 20.57 49.39 31.21
N VAL A 564 21.66 48.61 31.32
CA VAL A 564 22.84 48.75 30.45
C VAL A 564 22.46 48.52 28.99
N TRP A 565 21.69 47.48 28.68
CA TRP A 565 21.24 47.20 27.31
C TRP A 565 20.28 48.26 26.76
N GLN A 566 19.37 48.82 27.56
CA GLN A 566 18.51 49.94 27.14
C GLN A 566 19.31 51.22 26.90
N TRP A 567 20.31 51.53 27.74
CA TRP A 567 21.23 52.64 27.51
C TRP A 567 22.04 52.45 26.23
N CYS A 568 22.58 51.24 26.00
CA CYS A 568 23.27 50.88 24.77
C CYS A 568 22.34 50.97 23.56
N MET A 569 21.11 50.46 23.60
CA MET A 569 20.16 50.55 22.50
C MET A 569 19.79 52.01 22.16
N LYS A 570 19.63 52.89 23.17
CA LYS A 570 19.31 54.30 22.94
C LYS A 570 20.45 55.06 22.25
N HIS A 571 21.70 54.75 22.56
CA HIS A 571 22.86 55.40 21.94
C HIS A 571 23.30 54.71 20.64
N ASN A 572 23.17 53.38 20.54
CA ASN A 572 23.27 52.67 19.27
C ASN A 572 22.21 53.16 18.29
N ALA A 573 20.97 53.46 18.69
CA ALA A 573 19.99 54.04 17.77
C ALA A 573 20.49 55.38 17.15
N MET A 574 21.27 56.18 17.89
CA MET A 574 21.90 57.38 17.35
C MET A 574 23.13 57.07 16.47
N ALA A 575 24.02 56.19 16.93
CA ALA A 575 25.21 55.79 16.17
C ALA A 575 24.85 55.03 14.87
N ASP A 576 23.80 54.22 14.90
CA ASP A 576 23.20 53.49 13.79
C ASP A 576 22.42 54.43 12.86
N THR A 577 21.77 55.48 13.38
CA THR A 577 21.23 56.56 12.52
C THR A 577 22.35 57.37 11.84
N LEU A 578 23.52 57.51 12.48
CA LEU A 578 24.66 58.23 11.93
C LEU A 578 25.51 57.38 10.97
N SER A 579 25.64 56.06 11.20
CA SER A 579 26.30 55.12 10.30
C SER A 579 25.40 54.72 9.11
N ARG A 580 24.07 54.70 9.30
CA ARG A 580 23.09 54.65 8.20
C ARG A 580 22.93 55.98 7.45
N LYS A 581 23.90 56.89 7.57
CA LYS A 581 24.29 57.71 6.41
C LYS A 581 24.92 56.78 5.35
N PHE A 582 24.05 56.06 4.65
CA PHE A 582 24.39 55.46 3.37
C PHE A 582 24.73 56.59 2.40
N TYR A 583 26.03 56.89 2.27
CA TYR A 583 26.55 57.43 1.01
C TYR A 583 26.06 56.51 -0.10
N GLN A 584 25.52 57.07 -1.18
CA GLN A 584 24.90 56.22 -2.19
C GLN A 584 26.02 55.53 -2.99
N ASP A 585 26.21 54.22 -2.77
CA ASP A 585 27.32 53.37 -3.27
C ASP A 585 27.54 53.38 -4.81
N HIS A 586 26.66 54.09 -5.52
CA HIS A 586 26.50 54.06 -6.97
C HIS A 586 26.86 55.42 -7.62
N LYS A 587 27.29 56.43 -6.84
CA LYS A 587 27.63 57.79 -7.32
C LYS A 587 29.14 58.07 -7.34
N TRP A 588 29.87 57.20 -8.02
CA TRP A 588 31.27 57.42 -8.34
C TRP A 588 31.40 58.44 -9.47
N GLU A 589 32.43 59.28 -9.38
CA GLU A 589 32.67 60.36 -10.33
C GLU A 589 34.18 60.59 -10.52
N LEU A 590 34.64 60.66 -11.78
CA LEU A 590 36.02 61.05 -12.10
C LEU A 590 36.19 62.57 -12.04
N ASN A 591 37.40 63.01 -11.66
CA ASN A 591 37.81 64.41 -11.63
C ASN A 591 37.54 65.11 -12.99
N THR A 592 36.72 66.17 -12.97
CA THR A 592 36.24 66.82 -14.21
C THR A 592 37.37 67.38 -15.10
N PRO A 593 38.36 68.14 -14.58
CA PRO A 593 39.57 68.48 -15.33
C PRO A 593 40.24 67.30 -16.05
N VAL A 594 40.49 66.19 -15.35
CA VAL A 594 41.20 65.02 -15.91
C VAL A 594 40.44 64.40 -17.08
N ILE A 595 39.12 64.20 -16.95
CA ILE A 595 38.33 63.60 -18.04
C ILE A 595 38.12 64.57 -19.22
N LEU A 596 38.09 65.89 -18.98
CA LEU A 596 38.06 66.89 -20.06
C LEU A 596 39.33 66.89 -20.90
N ASP A 597 40.50 66.59 -20.33
CA ASP A 597 41.74 66.43 -21.08
C ASP A 597 41.77 65.13 -21.92
N VAL A 598 41.17 64.05 -21.42
CA VAL A 598 40.92 62.84 -22.24
C VAL A 598 39.95 63.13 -23.40
N PHE A 599 38.88 63.90 -23.18
CA PHE A 599 37.95 64.30 -24.24
C PHE A 599 38.57 65.26 -25.27
N ARG A 600 39.53 66.11 -24.86
CA ARG A 600 40.36 66.90 -25.79
C ARG A 600 41.24 66.00 -26.68
N MET A 601 41.75 64.89 -26.14
CA MET A 601 42.59 63.95 -26.88
C MET A 601 41.80 63.05 -27.85
N TRP A 602 40.64 62.55 -27.44
CA TRP A 602 39.88 61.51 -28.16
C TRP A 602 38.52 61.94 -28.71
N GLN A 603 38.26 63.26 -28.77
CA GLN A 603 37.00 63.91 -29.11
C GLN A 603 35.95 63.85 -28.00
N PHE A 604 35.06 64.85 -27.96
CA PHE A 604 34.01 64.96 -26.96
C PHE A 604 32.89 63.92 -27.21
N PRO A 605 32.54 63.07 -26.24
CA PRO A 605 31.46 62.12 -26.36
C PRO A 605 30.10 62.79 -26.23
N MET A 606 29.10 62.27 -26.94
CA MET A 606 27.74 62.83 -26.97
C MET A 606 26.91 62.42 -25.76
N ILE A 607 27.07 61.16 -25.32
CA ILE A 607 26.29 60.54 -24.24
C ILE A 607 27.23 59.90 -23.22
N ASP A 608 26.96 60.17 -21.95
CA ASP A 608 27.56 59.54 -20.79
C ASP A 608 26.75 58.31 -20.36
N LEU A 609 27.36 57.12 -20.41
CA LEU A 609 26.72 55.85 -20.09
C LEU A 609 26.90 55.53 -18.61
N PHE A 610 25.82 55.05 -17.98
CA PHE A 610 25.73 54.72 -16.55
C PHE A 610 25.75 55.93 -15.59
N ALA A 611 26.05 57.14 -16.07
CA ALA A 611 25.89 58.38 -15.31
C ALA A 611 24.42 58.77 -15.06
N THR A 612 24.27 59.72 -14.13
CA THR A 612 23.02 60.37 -13.74
C THR A 612 23.11 61.88 -13.98
N ALA A 613 22.01 62.60 -13.78
CA ALA A 613 21.99 64.08 -13.81
C ALA A 613 22.94 64.75 -12.81
N GLN A 614 23.50 64.02 -11.83
CA GLN A 614 24.35 64.57 -10.77
C GLN A 614 25.85 64.33 -10.98
N ASN A 615 26.26 63.39 -11.85
CA ASN A 615 27.67 63.03 -12.08
C ASN A 615 28.05 62.93 -13.57
N THR A 616 27.21 63.45 -14.48
CA THR A 616 27.46 63.37 -15.93
C THR A 616 28.55 64.34 -16.42
N LYS A 617 29.35 63.86 -17.37
CA LYS A 617 30.43 64.58 -18.06
C LYS A 617 30.08 64.99 -19.49
N CYS A 618 28.89 64.64 -19.98
CA CYS A 618 28.44 64.90 -21.35
C CYS A 618 27.14 65.73 -21.39
N LEU A 619 26.75 66.20 -22.58
CA LEU A 619 25.49 66.94 -22.78
C LEU A 619 24.23 66.07 -22.60
N GLN A 620 24.37 64.74 -22.68
CA GLN A 620 23.32 63.76 -22.46
C GLN A 620 23.87 62.62 -21.58
N PHE A 621 23.01 61.96 -20.81
CA PHE A 621 23.38 60.81 -19.97
C PHE A 621 22.34 59.69 -20.05
N CYS A 622 22.75 58.45 -19.79
CA CYS A 622 21.85 57.30 -19.74
C CYS A 622 22.23 56.32 -18.62
N SER A 623 21.52 56.40 -17.49
CA SER A 623 21.71 55.49 -16.34
C SER A 623 21.31 54.03 -16.64
N ARG A 624 20.46 53.80 -17.66
CA ARG A 624 20.03 52.46 -18.10
C ARG A 624 20.62 52.09 -19.47
N ALA A 625 21.90 52.38 -19.66
CA ALA A 625 22.61 52.30 -20.95
C ALA A 625 22.42 50.99 -21.75
N PHE A 626 22.26 49.83 -21.09
CA PHE A 626 22.04 48.56 -21.80
C PHE A 626 20.72 48.48 -22.61
N LEU A 627 19.75 49.37 -22.35
CA LEU A 627 18.46 49.39 -23.07
C LEU A 627 18.48 50.16 -24.40
N ILE A 628 19.56 50.88 -24.71
CA ILE A 628 19.71 51.65 -25.95
C ILE A 628 20.68 51.00 -26.93
N LYS A 629 20.56 51.35 -28.21
CA LYS A 629 21.59 51.05 -29.22
C LYS A 629 22.73 52.05 -29.11
N TRP A 630 23.95 51.56 -29.19
CA TRP A 630 25.20 52.31 -28.97
C TRP A 630 25.88 52.68 -30.31
N ASN A 631 25.16 52.58 -31.44
CA ASN A 631 25.73 52.70 -32.79
C ASN A 631 25.61 54.11 -33.41
N THR A 632 25.17 55.11 -32.64
CA THR A 632 24.77 56.43 -33.15
C THR A 632 25.84 57.52 -33.07
N SER A 633 26.81 57.40 -32.17
CA SER A 633 27.75 58.48 -31.82
C SER A 633 28.97 57.96 -31.04
N LEU A 634 29.95 58.83 -30.79
CA LEU A 634 30.97 58.57 -29.76
C LEU A 634 30.31 58.64 -28.37
N LEU A 635 30.56 57.63 -27.54
CA LEU A 635 30.02 57.51 -26.18
C LEU A 635 31.15 57.53 -25.15
N TYR A 636 30.82 57.82 -23.89
CA TYR A 636 31.73 57.68 -22.75
C TYR A 636 31.13 56.73 -21.73
N THR A 637 31.98 55.96 -21.04
CA THR A 637 31.57 55.08 -19.95
C THR A 637 32.63 55.07 -18.86
N PHE A 638 32.22 55.37 -17.64
CA PHE A 638 33.00 55.11 -16.43
C PHE A 638 32.36 53.93 -15.70
N PRO A 639 32.97 52.72 -15.75
CA PRO A 639 32.38 51.53 -15.14
C PRO A 639 32.55 51.56 -13.63
N SER A 640 31.49 51.91 -12.91
CA SER A 640 31.41 51.66 -11.47
C SER A 640 31.38 50.14 -11.22
N THR A 641 32.49 49.64 -10.69
CA THR A 641 32.80 48.25 -10.30
C THR A 641 33.15 47.25 -11.43
N PRO A 642 34.14 46.35 -11.22
CA PRO A 642 34.55 45.31 -12.18
C PRO A 642 33.46 44.39 -12.79
N PRO A 643 32.43 43.88 -12.07
CA PRO A 643 31.51 42.87 -12.63
C PRO A 643 30.72 43.33 -13.87
N PHE A 644 30.54 44.64 -14.07
CA PHE A 644 29.83 45.16 -15.24
C PHE A 644 30.74 45.31 -16.48
N LEU A 645 32.07 45.32 -16.31
CA LEU A 645 33.01 45.61 -17.39
C LEU A 645 32.93 44.58 -18.54
N ALA A 646 32.76 43.30 -18.24
CA ALA A 646 32.57 42.25 -19.25
C ALA A 646 31.30 42.48 -20.09
N HIS A 647 30.21 42.93 -19.46
CA HIS A 647 28.94 43.23 -20.13
C HIS A 647 29.05 44.47 -21.02
N VAL A 648 29.76 45.51 -20.56
CA VAL A 648 30.08 46.71 -21.35
C VAL A 648 30.90 46.34 -22.60
N LEU A 649 31.97 45.56 -22.44
CA LEU A 649 32.82 45.10 -23.55
C LEU A 649 32.03 44.25 -24.56
N HIS A 650 31.15 43.36 -24.09
CA HIS A 650 30.26 42.59 -24.97
C HIS A 650 29.33 43.52 -25.77
N LYS A 651 28.72 44.52 -25.15
CA LYS A 651 27.80 45.46 -25.81
C LYS A 651 28.52 46.33 -26.85
N ILE A 652 29.74 46.80 -26.56
CA ILE A 652 30.60 47.53 -27.52
C ILE A 652 30.86 46.67 -28.77
N ARG A 653 31.18 45.37 -28.58
CA ARG A 653 31.42 44.42 -29.68
C ARG A 653 30.15 44.11 -30.48
N GLN A 654 29.00 43.99 -29.80
CA GLN A 654 27.70 43.68 -30.41
C GLN A 654 27.20 44.83 -31.30
N ASP A 655 27.20 46.06 -30.77
CA ASP A 655 26.69 47.25 -31.47
C ASP A 655 27.73 47.89 -32.40
N ARG A 656 29.00 47.42 -32.37
CA ARG A 656 30.17 47.96 -33.11
C ARG A 656 30.45 49.45 -32.80
N SER A 657 30.39 49.79 -31.51
CA SER A 657 30.42 51.17 -31.01
C SER A 657 31.83 51.74 -30.84
N ARG A 658 31.97 53.06 -31.00
CA ARG A 658 33.14 53.82 -30.54
C ARG A 658 32.85 54.39 -29.14
N VAL A 659 33.63 53.98 -28.14
CA VAL A 659 33.41 54.35 -26.74
C VAL A 659 34.73 54.71 -26.07
N ILE A 660 34.77 55.83 -25.34
CA ILE A 660 35.82 56.15 -24.37
C ILE A 660 35.51 55.37 -23.09
N LEU A 661 36.27 54.30 -22.85
CA LEU A 661 36.19 53.44 -21.69
C LEU A 661 37.37 53.72 -20.76
N ILE A 662 37.08 54.08 -19.51
CA ILE A 662 38.06 54.06 -18.41
C ILE A 662 37.96 52.72 -17.68
N ALA A 663 39.07 52.20 -17.12
CA ALA A 663 39.10 50.96 -16.35
C ALA A 663 40.20 51.03 -15.27
N PRO A 664 40.10 50.26 -14.16
CA PRO A 664 41.16 50.15 -13.14
C PRO A 664 42.40 49.42 -13.66
N GLU A 665 43.52 49.53 -12.94
CA GLU A 665 44.81 48.96 -13.37
C GLU A 665 44.81 47.41 -13.28
N PRO A 666 45.38 46.67 -14.26
CA PRO A 666 45.06 45.26 -14.44
C PRO A 666 45.81 44.30 -13.49
N GLN A 667 45.16 43.96 -12.38
CA GLN A 667 45.54 42.82 -11.54
C GLN A 667 44.86 41.49 -11.97
N GLN A 668 44.15 41.45 -13.11
CA GLN A 668 43.30 40.32 -13.52
C GLN A 668 43.41 39.97 -15.01
N THR A 669 43.14 38.70 -15.33
CA THR A 669 43.35 38.08 -16.65
C THR A 669 42.48 38.62 -17.79
N TRP A 670 41.40 39.38 -17.50
CA TRP A 670 40.53 39.95 -18.53
C TRP A 670 41.17 41.09 -19.34
N TYR A 671 42.28 41.66 -18.88
CA TYR A 671 42.92 42.86 -19.47
C TYR A 671 43.30 42.73 -20.96
N LEU A 672 43.61 41.52 -21.43
CA LEU A 672 43.90 41.28 -22.85
C LEU A 672 42.70 41.59 -23.76
N TYR A 673 41.46 41.49 -23.26
CA TYR A 673 40.26 41.64 -24.08
C TYR A 673 39.97 43.11 -24.46
N PRO A 674 40.01 44.10 -23.54
CA PRO A 674 40.04 45.52 -23.89
C PRO A 674 41.18 45.89 -24.86
N LEU A 675 42.39 45.37 -24.64
CA LEU A 675 43.55 45.68 -25.50
C LEU A 675 43.34 45.23 -26.96
N HIS A 676 42.79 44.03 -27.18
CA HIS A 676 42.43 43.56 -28.52
C HIS A 676 41.25 44.32 -29.16
N MET A 677 40.54 45.15 -28.41
CA MET A 677 39.46 46.02 -28.90
C MET A 677 39.86 47.51 -28.97
N ALA A 678 41.08 47.87 -28.56
CA ALA A 678 41.53 49.25 -28.47
C ALA A 678 41.81 49.87 -29.85
N VAL A 679 41.14 50.99 -30.15
CA VAL A 679 41.33 51.76 -31.41
C VAL A 679 42.54 52.70 -31.32
N TYR A 680 42.95 53.06 -30.11
CA TYR A 680 44.11 53.90 -29.80
C TYR A 680 44.89 53.29 -28.64
N THR A 681 46.17 53.66 -28.50
CA THR A 681 46.99 53.28 -27.34
C THR A 681 46.29 53.69 -26.04
N PRO A 682 46.16 52.80 -25.03
CA PRO A 682 45.61 53.15 -23.73
C PRO A 682 46.38 54.32 -23.08
N TYR A 683 45.64 55.19 -22.38
CA TYR A 683 46.19 56.34 -21.67
C TYR A 683 46.01 56.15 -20.17
N THR A 684 47.12 56.04 -19.43
CA THR A 684 47.12 55.96 -17.96
C THR A 684 46.78 57.33 -17.38
N LEU A 685 45.77 57.38 -16.51
CA LEU A 685 45.37 58.62 -15.84
C LEU A 685 46.42 59.04 -14.78
N PRO A 686 46.60 60.34 -14.52
CA PRO A 686 47.52 60.80 -13.48
C PRO A 686 47.01 60.42 -12.08
N LEU A 687 47.87 59.79 -11.28
CA LEU A 687 47.61 59.44 -9.88
C LEU A 687 47.54 60.71 -9.01
N LEU A 688 46.36 61.32 -8.99
CA LEU A 688 46.03 62.46 -8.14
C LEU A 688 45.20 61.98 -6.94
N PRO A 689 45.44 62.49 -5.71
CA PRO A 689 44.59 62.17 -4.55
C PRO A 689 43.11 62.55 -4.71
N GLN A 690 42.77 63.35 -5.73
CA GLN A 690 41.42 63.81 -6.06
C GLN A 690 40.90 63.21 -7.38
N LEU A 691 41.54 62.16 -7.91
CA LEU A 691 41.17 61.55 -9.20
C LEU A 691 39.76 60.97 -9.19
N LEU A 692 39.39 60.34 -8.07
CA LEU A 692 38.12 59.63 -7.87
C LEU A 692 37.36 60.25 -6.68
N LEU A 693 36.10 60.59 -6.93
CA LEU A 693 35.22 61.33 -6.04
C LEU A 693 33.89 60.59 -5.84
N GLN A 694 33.25 60.78 -4.69
CA GLN A 694 31.89 60.32 -4.41
C GLN A 694 31.06 61.43 -3.75
N ASP A 695 29.73 61.38 -3.96
CA ASP A 695 28.73 62.36 -3.50
C ASP A 695 29.16 63.82 -3.76
N ALA A 696 29.25 64.19 -5.05
CA ALA A 696 29.56 65.52 -5.55
C ALA A 696 30.90 66.12 -5.03
N GLY A 697 31.86 65.26 -4.70
CA GLY A 697 33.19 65.66 -4.20
C GLY A 697 33.26 65.82 -2.68
N CYS A 698 32.22 65.46 -1.92
CA CYS A 698 32.29 65.41 -0.46
C CYS A 698 33.19 64.28 0.07
N VAL A 699 33.44 63.23 -0.73
CA VAL A 699 34.35 62.13 -0.41
C VAL A 699 35.45 62.04 -1.48
N ILE A 700 36.69 61.88 -1.01
CA ILE A 700 37.92 61.89 -1.81
C ILE A 700 38.68 60.58 -1.56
N HIS A 701 38.95 59.82 -2.62
CA HIS A 701 39.60 58.50 -2.51
C HIS A 701 41.11 58.63 -2.75
N LEU A 702 41.88 58.51 -1.66
CA LEU A 702 43.33 58.78 -1.63
C LEU A 702 44.19 57.74 -2.37
N ASP A 703 43.66 56.56 -2.66
CA ASP A 703 44.32 55.49 -3.42
C ASP A 703 43.33 54.93 -4.47
N PRO A 704 43.37 55.41 -5.74
CA PRO A 704 42.32 55.17 -6.74
C PRO A 704 42.71 54.16 -7.84
N GLN A 705 43.47 53.10 -7.50
CA GLN A 705 44.00 52.07 -8.42
C GLN A 705 42.93 51.07 -8.93
#